data_AF-A0A9P5NBA6-F1
#
_entry.id   AF-A0A9P5NBA6-F1
#
_cell.length_a   1.000
_cell.length_b   1.000
_cell.length_c   1.000
_cell.angle_alpha   90.00
_cell.angle_beta   90.00
_cell.angle_gamma   90.00
#
_symmetry.space_group_name_H-M   'P 1'
#
loop_
_entity.id
_entity.type
_entity.pdbx_description
1 polymer ?
#
loop_
_entity_poly.entity_id
_entity_poly.type
_entity_poly.pdbx_seq_one_letter_code
_entity_poly.pdbx_strand_id
1 'polypeptide(L)'
;MQIDENRVMQKLQQNPRKVLDAVRRGSKQEMVEIANFWLNMGPELLHMDLLPALFGHLKSSSVPAASPNNRANSPAAERAFFALVALTKLGNIVAPLHPAVPIAKVEAQVMEGWEGVFKWCAFLYSVRVAPGEGVVPAELRRTAMDIIGGVLYSLSRSDKVRQAMLDTEGSIELATRLWISEDSGPIPTKLPIPVGTASLDALLTIPDWNPATLIDGDVTSVEAKRRAAEIEVESAIRTVFVRSMLDRVVTAAGGSASDVVELAMSRLRAATGNNARMHEPHSALSLDLIGHLSRSAEHPLRLGFLGAGMTLFVTKLAVKIGGLLQEAVRSPGRPQIGFGSMTPASNGNPRAEGLQEALVACLGFLHNTLESTDGFSWVVKAVNGGLLQAWISAARNMHRFASRDDADMILDLLSKLVTKYMTYKSVVTAVDGAMKKVQNPNNVHRDWKDPKARKVWQEFRKLGIERYLVTLELKEVKKKAAICNSVKCQKIDFKNNFRKCSACSTTLYCSKECQADDWKASHKVVCKLKQQEFLEGKYQSIPKGDSDYFHHLSTYDARHNSFYLRQLAEKKYPAIASDPSALVITIDYMKMPPIFSLYPLDEHDKHAPQLAPDASRNAEARNEELIQRVRENPGKYAIIQSKIANGQGMQLVNSIVTGAFWQKEGWIPSENVFNAASEDSDDEFESRKAVARSRIRDLNDLDASGSASIIGRFMRLMDDPAGHVSTGNAPNSDVLRLA
;
A
#
# COMPACT_ATOMS: atom_id res chain seq x y z
N MET A 1 43.54 6.95 -25.79
CA MET A 1 44.79 6.45 -25.18
C MET A 1 44.48 5.11 -24.56
N GLN A 2 45.02 4.01 -25.08
CA GLN A 2 44.77 2.69 -24.52
C GLN A 2 45.61 2.57 -23.25
N ILE A 3 44.96 2.53 -22.09
CA ILE A 3 45.66 2.43 -20.79
C ILE A 3 45.95 0.96 -20.55
N ASP A 4 47.22 0.63 -20.35
CA ASP A 4 47.65 -0.70 -19.96
C ASP A 4 47.33 -0.93 -18.48
N GLU A 5 46.23 -1.65 -18.23
CA GLU A 5 45.75 -1.96 -16.88
C GLU A 5 46.81 -2.68 -16.04
N ASN A 6 47.52 -3.66 -16.59
CA ASN A 6 48.53 -4.42 -15.85
C ASN A 6 49.65 -3.50 -15.36
N ARG A 7 50.10 -2.59 -16.23
CA ARG A 7 51.12 -1.59 -15.87
C ARG A 7 50.63 -0.64 -14.78
N VAL A 8 49.38 -0.20 -14.84
CA VAL A 8 48.80 0.69 -13.82
C VAL A 8 48.66 -0.03 -12.49
N MET A 9 48.17 -1.27 -12.49
CA MET A 9 48.03 -2.08 -11.28
C MET A 9 49.39 -2.34 -10.63
N GLN A 10 50.41 -2.71 -11.41
CA GLN A 10 51.77 -2.89 -10.89
C GLN A 10 52.31 -1.60 -10.25
N LYS A 11 52.08 -0.45 -10.88
CA LYS A 11 52.49 0.86 -10.36
C LYS A 11 51.79 1.21 -9.04
N LEU A 12 50.48 0.96 -8.94
CA LEU A 12 49.68 1.18 -7.74
C LEU A 12 50.08 0.24 -6.59
N GLN A 13 50.44 -1.01 -6.88
CA GLN A 13 50.93 -1.97 -5.88
C GLN A 13 52.32 -1.63 -5.37
N GLN A 14 53.23 -1.22 -6.26
CA GLN A 14 54.62 -0.96 -5.88
C GLN A 14 54.79 0.35 -5.11
N ASN A 15 54.10 1.43 -5.49
CA ASN A 15 54.32 2.75 -4.92
C ASN A 15 53.03 3.58 -4.76
N PRO A 16 52.01 3.10 -3.99
CA PRO A 16 50.71 3.76 -3.89
C PRO A 16 50.80 5.20 -3.37
N ARG A 17 51.70 5.48 -2.40
CA ARG A 17 51.91 6.85 -1.87
C ARG A 17 52.40 7.82 -2.94
N LYS A 18 53.35 7.41 -3.79
CA LYS A 18 53.91 8.25 -4.86
C LYS A 18 52.83 8.61 -5.89
N VAL A 19 51.94 7.66 -6.19
CA VAL A 19 50.79 7.90 -7.08
C VAL A 19 49.83 8.90 -6.43
N LEU A 20 49.49 8.74 -5.15
CA LEU A 20 48.61 9.66 -4.44
C LEU A 20 49.19 11.07 -4.33
N ASP A 21 50.50 11.22 -4.12
CA ASP A 21 51.17 12.53 -4.12
C ASP A 21 51.14 13.19 -5.51
N ALA A 22 51.28 12.41 -6.58
CA ALA A 22 51.12 12.91 -7.94
C ALA A 22 49.66 13.32 -8.23
N VAL A 23 48.69 12.59 -7.72
CA VAL A 23 47.27 12.98 -7.73
C VAL A 23 47.06 14.29 -6.98
N ARG A 24 47.61 14.46 -5.77
CA ARG A 24 47.51 15.74 -5.02
C ARG A 24 48.07 16.93 -5.79
N ARG A 25 49.18 16.73 -6.53
CA ARG A 25 49.76 17.75 -7.41
C ARG A 25 48.99 17.96 -8.72
N GLY A 26 47.97 17.14 -8.98
CA GLY A 26 47.12 17.27 -10.16
C GLY A 26 47.74 16.71 -11.45
N SER A 27 48.62 15.73 -11.34
CA SER A 27 49.20 15.07 -12.52
C SER A 27 48.11 14.39 -13.34
N LYS A 28 47.98 14.78 -14.61
CA LYS A 28 46.92 14.28 -15.50
C LYS A 28 46.95 12.76 -15.63
N GLN A 29 48.14 12.18 -15.82
CA GLN A 29 48.28 10.73 -16.00
C GLN A 29 47.79 9.98 -14.75
N GLU A 30 48.31 10.30 -13.56
CA GLU A 30 47.91 9.62 -12.32
C GLU A 30 46.45 9.88 -11.94
N MET A 31 45.89 11.04 -12.26
CA MET A 31 44.45 11.30 -12.09
C MET A 31 43.59 10.37 -12.95
N VAL A 32 43.96 10.16 -14.22
CA VAL A 32 43.26 9.23 -15.11
C VAL A 32 43.42 7.79 -14.62
N GLU A 33 44.63 7.40 -14.21
CA GLU A 33 44.91 6.06 -13.67
C GLU A 33 44.07 5.79 -12.41
N ILE A 34 44.07 6.71 -11.44
CA ILE A 34 43.26 6.57 -10.22
C ILE A 34 41.78 6.54 -10.56
N ALA A 35 41.27 7.48 -11.36
CA ALA A 35 39.86 7.52 -11.74
C ALA A 35 39.34 6.19 -12.33
N ASN A 36 40.20 5.47 -13.06
CA ASN A 36 39.82 4.22 -13.73
C ASN A 36 40.11 2.95 -12.91
N PHE A 37 41.14 2.92 -12.06
CA PHE A 37 41.64 1.66 -11.50
C PHE A 37 41.73 1.60 -9.97
N TRP A 38 41.43 2.67 -9.24
CA TRP A 38 41.64 2.69 -7.78
C TRP A 38 40.86 1.60 -7.03
N LEU A 39 39.66 1.25 -7.48
CA LEU A 39 38.83 0.21 -6.85
C LEU A 39 39.43 -1.20 -7.01
N ASN A 40 40.24 -1.43 -8.05
CA ASN A 40 40.89 -2.73 -8.30
C ASN A 40 41.99 -3.02 -7.26
N MET A 41 42.44 -2.01 -6.52
CA MET A 41 43.37 -2.15 -5.37
C MET A 41 42.64 -2.49 -4.06
N GLY A 42 41.30 -2.61 -4.07
CA GLY A 42 40.51 -2.73 -2.86
C GLY A 42 40.46 -1.43 -2.04
N PRO A 43 40.04 -1.50 -0.77
CA PRO A 43 39.84 -0.31 0.08
C PRO A 43 41.14 0.35 0.58
N GLU A 44 42.31 -0.22 0.29
CA GLU A 44 43.59 0.22 0.84
C GLU A 44 43.87 1.70 0.57
N LEU A 45 43.56 2.17 -0.64
CA LEU A 45 43.79 3.57 -1.01
C LEU A 45 42.92 4.55 -0.20
N LEU A 46 41.75 4.12 0.31
CA LEU A 46 40.93 4.95 1.21
C LEU A 46 41.63 5.18 2.57
N HIS A 47 42.40 4.20 3.04
CA HIS A 47 43.22 4.36 4.25
C HIS A 47 44.41 5.29 4.05
N MET A 48 44.84 5.47 2.79
CA MET A 48 46.01 6.28 2.40
C MET A 48 45.65 7.72 1.98
N ASP A 49 44.48 8.21 2.38
CA ASP A 49 43.98 9.55 2.08
C ASP A 49 43.75 9.83 0.59
N LEU A 50 43.22 8.83 -0.14
CA LEU A 50 42.71 9.02 -1.49
C LEU A 50 41.59 10.08 -1.54
N LEU A 51 40.58 10.00 -0.67
CA LEU A 51 39.45 10.95 -0.70
C LEU A 51 39.91 12.41 -0.47
N PRO A 52 40.74 12.73 0.53
CA PRO A 52 41.33 14.07 0.65
C PRO A 52 42.11 14.51 -0.61
N ALA A 53 42.83 13.60 -1.26
CA ALA A 53 43.55 13.91 -2.50
C ALA A 53 42.59 14.27 -3.66
N LEU A 54 41.45 13.58 -3.78
CA LEU A 54 40.42 13.86 -4.78
C LEU A 54 39.67 15.16 -4.46
N PHE A 55 39.21 15.35 -3.21
CA PHE A 55 38.49 16.55 -2.78
C PHE A 55 39.34 17.82 -2.87
N GLY A 56 40.67 17.70 -2.78
CA GLY A 56 41.59 18.80 -3.05
C GLY A 56 41.40 19.46 -4.42
N HIS A 57 40.93 18.72 -5.43
CA HIS A 57 40.61 19.21 -6.78
C HIS A 57 39.16 19.68 -6.94
N LEU A 58 38.33 19.44 -5.93
CA LEU A 58 36.89 19.74 -5.95
C LEU A 58 36.53 20.92 -5.06
N LYS A 59 37.49 21.76 -4.64
CA LYS A 59 37.19 22.94 -3.81
C LYS A 59 36.16 23.86 -4.48
N SER A 60 35.18 24.32 -3.70
CA SER A 60 34.12 25.23 -4.17
C SER A 60 34.67 26.55 -4.71
N SER A 61 35.75 27.06 -4.12
CA SER A 61 36.46 28.28 -4.56
C SER A 61 37.16 28.14 -5.92
N SER A 62 37.36 26.91 -6.41
CA SER A 62 38.01 26.64 -7.69
C SER A 62 37.02 26.55 -8.86
N VAL A 63 35.71 26.60 -8.58
CA VAL A 63 34.67 26.48 -9.61
C VAL A 63 34.65 27.76 -10.46
N PRO A 64 34.82 27.68 -11.79
CA PRO A 64 34.78 28.84 -12.66
C PRO A 64 33.40 29.51 -12.64
N ALA A 65 33.36 30.82 -12.87
CA ALA A 65 32.10 31.52 -13.12
C ALA A 65 31.42 30.92 -14.37
N ALA A 66 30.13 30.59 -14.26
CA ALA A 66 29.35 30.11 -15.40
C ALA A 66 29.21 31.26 -16.42
N SER A 67 29.78 31.06 -17.62
CA SER A 67 29.65 31.98 -18.75
C SER A 67 29.46 31.15 -20.02
N PRO A 68 28.63 31.58 -20.98
CA PRO A 68 28.44 30.88 -22.26
C PRO A 68 29.75 30.62 -23.01
N ASN A 69 30.77 31.46 -22.78
CA ASN A 69 32.09 31.36 -23.40
C ASN A 69 33.10 30.53 -22.58
N ASN A 70 32.80 30.19 -21.32
CA ASN A 70 33.68 29.39 -20.48
C ASN A 70 33.55 27.91 -20.84
N ARG A 71 34.34 27.48 -21.83
CA ARG A 71 34.54 26.06 -22.13
C ARG A 71 35.16 25.39 -20.90
N ALA A 72 34.65 24.23 -20.51
CA ALA A 72 35.18 23.38 -19.43
C ALA A 72 36.54 22.74 -19.75
N ASN A 73 37.43 23.49 -20.43
CA ASN A 73 38.74 23.08 -20.91
C ASN A 73 39.87 23.64 -20.03
N SER A 74 39.55 24.22 -18.87
CA SER A 74 40.58 24.65 -17.93
C SER A 74 41.23 23.41 -17.27
N PRO A 75 42.54 23.46 -16.93
CA PRO A 75 43.19 22.38 -16.20
C PRO A 75 42.50 22.05 -14.87
N ALA A 76 41.87 23.04 -14.23
CA ALA A 76 41.08 22.84 -13.02
C ALA A 76 39.81 22.01 -13.29
N ALA A 77 39.06 22.35 -14.35
CA ALA A 77 37.87 21.60 -14.75
C ALA A 77 38.21 20.16 -15.18
N GLU A 78 39.36 19.95 -15.83
CA GLU A 78 39.84 18.61 -16.19
C GLU A 78 40.19 17.77 -14.94
N ARG A 79 40.90 18.35 -13.96
CA ARG A 79 41.19 17.66 -12.69
C ARG A 79 39.93 17.36 -11.89
N ALA A 80 39.02 18.32 -11.78
CA ALA A 80 37.73 18.13 -11.13
C ALA A 80 36.93 17.00 -11.81
N PHE A 81 36.91 16.96 -13.14
CA PHE A 81 36.25 15.91 -13.89
C PHE A 81 36.81 14.52 -13.57
N PHE A 82 38.13 14.33 -13.55
CA PHE A 82 38.73 13.04 -13.17
C PHE A 82 38.51 12.68 -11.70
N ALA A 83 38.49 13.67 -10.80
CA ALA A 83 38.14 13.44 -9.40
C ALA A 83 36.69 12.93 -9.27
N LEU A 84 35.74 13.52 -10.01
CA LEU A 84 34.35 13.06 -10.05
C LEU A 84 34.23 11.65 -10.65
N VAL A 85 34.96 11.33 -11.73
CA VAL A 85 35.01 9.97 -12.29
C VAL A 85 35.43 8.96 -11.20
N ALA A 86 36.47 9.28 -10.41
CA ALA A 86 36.89 8.41 -9.32
C ALA A 86 35.77 8.20 -8.27
N LEU A 87 35.03 9.24 -7.93
CA LEU A 87 33.95 9.20 -6.93
C LEU A 87 32.71 8.41 -7.37
N THR A 88 32.49 8.21 -8.68
CA THR A 88 31.41 7.32 -9.18
C THR A 88 31.51 5.88 -8.66
N LYS A 89 32.69 5.47 -8.20
CA LYS A 89 32.99 4.10 -7.74
C LYS A 89 32.86 3.92 -6.23
N LEU A 90 32.72 5.00 -5.47
CA LEU A 90 32.72 4.94 -4.00
C LEU A 90 31.54 4.13 -3.45
N GLY A 91 30.39 4.18 -4.12
CA GLY A 91 29.18 3.45 -3.75
C GLY A 91 29.35 1.93 -3.70
N ASN A 92 30.27 1.38 -4.51
CA ASN A 92 30.61 -0.06 -4.51
C ASN A 92 31.32 -0.52 -3.23
N ILE A 93 31.81 0.42 -2.42
CA ILE A 93 32.44 0.17 -1.12
C ILE A 93 31.49 0.47 0.03
N VAL A 94 30.55 1.40 -0.16
CA VAL A 94 29.63 1.88 0.88
C VAL A 94 28.41 0.98 1.01
N ALA A 95 27.93 0.40 -0.10
CA ALA A 95 26.69 -0.37 -0.10
C ALA A 95 26.71 -1.50 -1.14
N PRO A 96 27.12 -2.74 -0.75
CA PRO A 96 27.36 -3.15 0.64
C PRO A 96 28.68 -2.60 1.20
N LEU A 97 28.69 -2.38 2.52
CA LEU A 97 29.86 -1.85 3.22
C LEU A 97 31.01 -2.87 3.20
N HIS A 98 32.16 -2.48 2.65
CA HIS A 98 33.36 -3.31 2.70
C HIS A 98 33.86 -3.46 4.15
N PRO A 99 34.10 -4.69 4.67
CA PRO A 99 34.43 -4.93 6.08
C PRO A 99 35.66 -4.17 6.59
N ALA A 100 36.65 -3.95 5.72
CA ALA A 100 37.87 -3.23 6.06
C ALA A 100 37.76 -1.70 6.00
N VAL A 101 36.57 -1.12 5.74
CA VAL A 101 36.38 0.32 5.58
C VAL A 101 35.56 0.89 6.73
N PRO A 102 36.13 1.79 7.55
CA PRO A 102 35.36 2.51 8.56
C PRO A 102 34.45 3.54 7.86
N ILE A 103 33.16 3.22 7.72
CA ILE A 103 32.18 4.07 7.03
C ILE A 103 32.16 5.50 7.59
N ALA A 104 32.28 5.67 8.91
CA ALA A 104 32.31 6.97 9.56
C ALA A 104 33.44 7.88 9.05
N LYS A 105 34.61 7.30 8.72
CA LYS A 105 35.74 8.07 8.14
C LYS A 105 35.41 8.53 6.72
N VAL A 106 34.84 7.63 5.91
CA VAL A 106 34.42 7.94 4.53
C VAL A 106 33.34 9.03 4.54
N GLU A 107 32.33 8.89 5.39
CA GLU A 107 31.27 9.88 5.55
C GLU A 107 31.81 11.24 5.97
N ALA A 108 32.70 11.31 6.97
CA ALA A 108 33.31 12.56 7.40
C ALA A 108 34.04 13.26 6.24
N GLN A 109 34.85 12.52 5.49
CA GLN A 109 35.59 13.06 4.35
C GLN A 109 34.66 13.51 3.21
N VAL A 110 33.60 12.75 2.91
CA VAL A 110 32.61 13.13 1.90
C VAL A 110 31.85 14.38 2.32
N MET A 111 31.47 14.49 3.59
CA MET A 111 30.77 15.66 4.13
C MET A 111 31.64 16.92 4.03
N GLU A 112 32.93 16.84 4.32
CA GLU A 112 33.87 17.96 4.16
C GLU A 112 34.02 18.38 2.68
N GLY A 113 33.97 17.43 1.75
CA GLY A 113 34.11 17.69 0.31
C GLY A 113 32.80 18.03 -0.43
N TRP A 114 31.64 17.80 0.19
CA TRP A 114 30.34 17.75 -0.50
C TRP A 114 29.97 19.06 -1.21
N GLU A 115 30.12 20.21 -0.55
CA GLU A 115 29.82 21.52 -1.15
C GLU A 115 30.56 21.72 -2.47
N GLY A 116 31.82 21.32 -2.49
CA GLY A 116 32.69 21.36 -3.65
C GLY A 116 32.24 20.41 -4.76
N VAL A 117 31.97 19.14 -4.41
CA VAL A 117 31.43 18.13 -5.32
C VAL A 117 30.16 18.64 -6.00
N PHE A 118 29.21 19.15 -5.23
CA PHE A 118 27.94 19.65 -5.72
C PHE A 118 28.12 20.82 -6.70
N LYS A 119 28.91 21.84 -6.34
CA LYS A 119 29.14 23.01 -7.20
C LYS A 119 29.85 22.64 -8.51
N TRP A 120 30.79 21.69 -8.49
CA TRP A 120 31.43 21.19 -9.70
C TRP A 120 30.47 20.38 -10.59
N CYS A 121 29.62 19.54 -9.99
CA CYS A 121 28.56 18.84 -10.72
C CYS A 121 27.59 19.82 -11.40
N ALA A 122 27.14 20.87 -10.69
CA ALA A 122 26.27 21.91 -11.23
C ALA A 122 26.94 22.70 -12.37
N PHE A 123 28.21 23.09 -12.20
CA PHE A 123 29.00 23.74 -13.25
C PHE A 123 29.11 22.86 -14.49
N LEU A 124 29.53 21.60 -14.34
CA LEU A 124 29.67 20.66 -15.47
C LEU A 124 28.33 20.38 -16.16
N TYR A 125 27.23 20.30 -15.40
CA TYR A 125 25.90 20.22 -15.97
C TYR A 125 25.60 21.44 -16.86
N SER A 126 25.83 22.65 -16.36
CA SER A 126 25.52 23.89 -17.08
C SER A 126 26.29 24.05 -18.40
N VAL A 127 27.54 23.57 -18.47
CA VAL A 127 28.41 23.76 -19.64
C VAL A 127 28.52 22.54 -20.56
N ARG A 128 28.10 21.34 -20.12
CA ARG A 128 28.20 20.09 -20.90
C ARG A 128 26.86 19.38 -21.13
N VAL A 129 25.81 19.73 -20.40
CA VAL A 129 24.52 18.99 -20.45
C VAL A 129 23.34 19.90 -20.77
N ALA A 130 23.21 21.02 -20.05
CA ALA A 130 22.09 21.93 -20.19
C ALA A 130 21.92 22.41 -21.64
N PRO A 131 20.68 22.61 -22.12
CA PRO A 131 20.43 23.26 -23.40
C PRO A 131 21.05 24.66 -23.39
N GLY A 132 21.86 25.01 -24.40
CA GLY A 132 22.55 26.31 -24.45
C GLY A 132 22.98 26.71 -25.86
N GLU A 133 23.47 27.95 -25.99
CA GLU A 133 24.00 28.53 -27.24
C GLU A 133 25.37 27.91 -27.59
N GLY A 134 25.35 26.66 -28.07
CA GLY A 134 26.56 25.96 -28.49
C GLY A 134 26.33 24.47 -28.67
N VAL A 135 26.88 23.90 -29.74
CA VAL A 135 26.79 22.44 -29.98
C VAL A 135 27.80 21.73 -29.09
N VAL A 136 27.35 21.21 -27.94
CA VAL A 136 28.16 20.29 -27.15
C VAL A 136 28.22 18.94 -27.88
N PRO A 137 29.43 18.37 -28.11
CA PRO A 137 29.55 17.05 -28.72
C PRO A 137 28.75 16.01 -27.93
N ALA A 138 27.96 15.19 -28.63
CA ALA A 138 27.03 14.27 -27.98
C ALA A 138 27.75 13.27 -27.06
N GLU A 139 28.96 12.81 -27.39
CA GLU A 139 29.79 11.95 -26.53
C GLU A 139 30.17 12.64 -25.21
N LEU A 140 30.54 13.93 -25.29
CA LEU A 140 30.92 14.72 -24.13
C LEU A 140 29.72 14.97 -23.22
N ARG A 141 28.56 15.28 -23.81
CA ARG A 141 27.28 15.42 -23.09
C ARG A 141 26.91 14.12 -22.37
N ARG A 142 26.93 12.99 -23.07
CA ARG A 142 26.63 11.68 -22.49
C ARG A 142 27.57 11.33 -21.33
N THR A 143 28.87 11.50 -21.55
CA THR A 143 29.89 11.21 -20.53
C THR A 143 29.70 12.10 -19.30
N ALA A 144 29.39 13.39 -19.47
CA ALA A 144 29.13 14.29 -18.35
C ALA A 144 27.89 13.86 -17.55
N MET A 145 26.80 13.49 -18.22
CA MET A 145 25.60 12.96 -17.55
C MET A 145 25.90 11.69 -16.77
N ASP A 146 26.63 10.74 -17.36
CA ASP A 146 27.00 9.47 -16.73
C ASP A 146 27.83 9.69 -15.45
N ILE A 147 28.76 10.64 -15.48
CA ILE A 147 29.60 10.97 -14.32
C ILE A 147 28.81 11.70 -13.24
N ILE A 148 28.03 12.72 -13.59
CA ILE A 148 27.28 13.49 -12.59
C ILE A 148 26.24 12.58 -11.92
N GLY A 149 25.44 11.85 -12.71
CA GLY A 149 24.48 10.88 -12.19
C GLY A 149 25.16 9.79 -11.36
N GLY A 150 26.30 9.26 -11.85
CA GLY A 150 27.08 8.25 -11.13
C GLY A 150 27.62 8.74 -9.78
N VAL A 151 28.11 9.99 -9.68
CA VAL A 151 28.56 10.58 -8.41
C VAL A 151 27.39 10.75 -7.46
N LEU A 152 26.28 11.35 -7.92
CA LEU A 152 25.11 11.56 -7.07
C LEU A 152 24.56 10.24 -6.54
N TYR A 153 24.40 9.23 -7.42
CA TYR A 153 23.97 7.89 -7.03
C TYR A 153 24.95 7.26 -6.04
N SER A 154 26.25 7.22 -6.37
CA SER A 154 27.31 6.64 -5.53
C SER A 154 27.35 7.21 -4.11
N LEU A 155 27.29 8.54 -3.98
CA LEU A 155 27.38 9.22 -2.68
C LEU A 155 26.08 9.10 -1.87
N SER A 156 24.92 9.09 -2.52
CA SER A 156 23.62 8.95 -1.87
C SER A 156 23.37 7.60 -1.19
N ARG A 157 24.27 6.62 -1.38
CA ARG A 157 24.20 5.29 -0.75
C ARG A 157 24.51 5.30 0.75
N SER A 158 25.08 6.38 1.29
CA SER A 158 25.16 6.62 2.74
C SER A 158 23.98 7.50 3.17
N ASP A 159 23.26 7.09 4.21
CA ASP A 159 22.10 7.84 4.72
C ASP A 159 22.49 9.23 5.23
N LYS A 160 23.64 9.33 5.91
CA LYS A 160 24.16 10.59 6.42
C LYS A 160 24.53 11.55 5.30
N VAL A 161 25.21 11.05 4.27
CA VAL A 161 25.58 11.85 3.10
C VAL A 161 24.33 12.24 2.32
N ARG A 162 23.40 11.30 2.10
CA ARG A 162 22.13 11.55 1.40
C ARG A 162 21.32 12.65 2.07
N GLN A 163 21.23 12.68 3.40
CA GLN A 163 20.55 13.75 4.11
C GLN A 163 21.19 15.11 3.82
N ALA A 164 22.51 15.21 3.86
CA ALA A 164 23.23 16.44 3.50
C ALA A 164 22.98 16.86 2.05
N MET A 165 22.89 15.89 1.13
CA MET A 165 22.51 16.15 -0.26
C MET A 165 21.09 16.72 -0.34
N LEU A 166 20.11 16.14 0.36
CA LEU A 166 18.72 16.61 0.40
C LEU A 166 18.60 18.04 0.93
N ASP A 167 19.35 18.36 1.98
CA ASP A 167 19.39 19.68 2.62
C ASP A 167 20.09 20.74 1.75
N THR A 168 20.82 20.32 0.72
CA THR A 168 21.49 21.23 -0.21
C THR A 168 20.50 21.75 -1.26
N GLU A 169 20.33 23.07 -1.32
CA GLU A 169 19.53 23.73 -2.36
C GLU A 169 20.11 23.44 -3.76
N GLY A 170 19.27 23.02 -4.70
CA GLY A 170 19.66 22.71 -6.08
C GLY A 170 20.06 21.24 -6.33
N SER A 171 20.23 20.40 -5.30
CA SER A 171 20.62 18.99 -5.46
C SER A 171 19.54 18.13 -6.13
N ILE A 172 18.30 18.23 -5.63
CA ILE A 172 17.12 17.54 -6.17
C ILE A 172 16.83 18.06 -7.59
N GLU A 173 16.97 19.36 -7.79
CA GLU A 173 16.77 20.02 -9.06
C GLU A 173 17.77 19.52 -10.10
N LEU A 174 19.05 19.38 -9.72
CA LEU A 174 20.09 18.81 -10.57
C LEU A 174 19.79 17.35 -10.93
N ALA A 175 19.44 16.52 -9.95
CA ALA A 175 19.09 15.11 -10.20
C ALA A 175 17.85 14.96 -11.09
N THR A 176 16.83 15.80 -10.88
CA THR A 176 15.61 15.82 -11.68
C THR A 176 15.89 16.22 -13.13
N ARG A 177 16.74 17.24 -13.34
CA ARG A 177 17.14 17.67 -14.69
C ARG A 177 17.98 16.63 -15.42
N LEU A 178 18.84 15.90 -14.70
CA LEU A 178 19.57 14.75 -15.24
C LEU A 178 18.62 13.62 -15.64
N TRP A 179 17.66 13.30 -14.77
CA TRP A 179 16.62 12.31 -15.04
C TRP A 179 15.82 12.70 -16.30
N ILE A 180 15.34 13.93 -16.43
CA ILE A 180 14.63 14.38 -17.64
C ILE A 180 15.48 14.23 -18.90
N SER A 181 16.77 14.56 -18.79
CA SER A 181 17.70 14.49 -19.92
C SER A 181 18.18 13.06 -20.25
N GLU A 182 17.88 12.06 -19.42
CA GLU A 182 18.53 10.74 -19.43
C GLU A 182 18.49 10.04 -20.79
N ASP A 183 17.35 10.09 -21.47
CA ASP A 183 17.14 9.48 -22.80
C ASP A 183 17.34 10.49 -23.95
N SER A 184 17.85 11.69 -23.65
CA SER A 184 18.08 12.70 -24.67
C SER A 184 19.41 12.48 -25.40
N GLY A 185 19.37 12.64 -26.72
CA GLY A 185 20.55 12.61 -27.59
C GLY A 185 20.79 11.26 -28.29
N PRO A 186 21.74 11.22 -29.25
CA PRO A 186 21.94 10.07 -30.13
C PRO A 186 22.80 8.95 -29.52
N ILE A 187 23.49 9.21 -28.39
CA ILE A 187 24.44 8.26 -27.81
C ILE A 187 23.87 7.70 -26.51
N PRO A 188 23.63 6.37 -26.44
CA PRO A 188 23.14 5.73 -25.24
C PRO A 188 24.21 5.71 -24.13
N THR A 189 23.78 5.55 -22.88
CA THR A 189 24.72 5.33 -21.77
C THR A 189 25.48 4.02 -21.97
N LYS A 190 26.74 3.99 -21.51
CA LYS A 190 27.55 2.76 -21.43
C LYS A 190 27.44 2.10 -20.07
N LEU A 191 26.76 2.74 -19.12
CA LEU A 191 26.54 2.22 -17.78
C LEU A 191 25.42 1.18 -17.79
N PRO A 192 25.47 0.18 -16.89
CA PRO A 192 24.45 -0.87 -16.82
C PRO A 192 23.13 -0.40 -16.21
N ILE A 193 23.10 0.82 -15.65
CA ILE A 193 21.95 1.39 -14.97
C ILE A 193 21.62 2.79 -15.53
N PRO A 194 20.35 3.21 -15.51
CA PRO A 194 19.95 4.57 -15.81
C PRO A 194 20.34 5.49 -14.64
N VAL A 195 21.52 6.09 -14.67
CA VAL A 195 22.06 6.85 -13.53
C VAL A 195 21.30 8.12 -13.18
N GLY A 196 20.60 8.74 -14.12
CA GLY A 196 19.68 9.85 -13.85
C GLY A 196 18.48 9.37 -13.04
N THR A 197 17.84 8.28 -13.46
CA THR A 197 16.77 7.64 -12.68
C THR A 197 17.29 7.16 -11.32
N ALA A 198 18.42 6.45 -11.28
CA ALA A 198 18.99 5.90 -10.04
C ALA A 198 19.40 6.98 -9.04
N SER A 199 19.99 8.09 -9.51
CA SER A 199 20.38 9.20 -8.62
C SER A 199 19.18 9.93 -8.04
N LEU A 200 18.13 10.17 -8.84
CA LEU A 200 16.90 10.79 -8.34
C LEU A 200 16.17 9.85 -7.38
N ASP A 201 16.01 8.57 -7.74
CA ASP A 201 15.44 7.53 -6.89
C ASP A 201 16.15 7.49 -5.53
N ALA A 202 17.47 7.32 -5.54
CA ALA A 202 18.27 7.21 -4.33
C ALA A 202 18.16 8.47 -3.47
N LEU A 203 18.14 9.68 -4.05
CA LEU A 203 17.94 10.92 -3.29
C LEU A 203 16.55 10.99 -2.64
N LEU A 204 15.50 10.56 -3.34
CA LEU A 204 14.14 10.57 -2.81
C LEU A 204 13.88 9.42 -1.82
N THR A 205 14.87 8.56 -1.56
CA THR A 205 14.77 7.51 -0.53
C THR A 205 14.90 8.10 0.88
N ILE A 206 13.85 7.93 1.68
CA ILE A 206 13.79 8.36 3.08
C ILE A 206 13.83 7.11 3.97
N PRO A 207 14.88 6.92 4.79
CA PRO A 207 14.93 5.83 5.77
C PRO A 207 13.71 5.85 6.68
N ASP A 208 13.23 4.67 7.05
CA ASP A 208 12.14 4.49 8.02
C ASP A 208 10.84 5.20 7.67
N TRP A 209 10.49 5.29 6.38
CA TRP A 209 9.13 5.68 5.98
C TRP A 209 8.14 4.56 6.33
N ASN A 210 7.69 4.56 7.59
CA ASN A 210 6.45 3.93 8.01
C ASN A 210 5.51 5.09 8.38
N PRO A 211 4.48 5.42 7.58
CA PRO A 211 3.46 6.36 8.03
C PRO A 211 2.86 5.70 9.26
N ALA A 212 3.25 6.18 10.43
CA ALA A 212 3.04 5.47 11.67
C ALA A 212 1.56 5.09 11.77
N THR A 213 1.30 3.78 11.67
CA THR A 213 -0.01 3.26 12.03
C THR A 213 -0.12 3.53 13.52
N LEU A 214 -1.07 4.39 13.91
CA LEU A 214 -1.38 4.69 15.30
C LEU A 214 -1.27 3.40 16.12
N ILE A 215 -0.37 3.43 17.10
CA ILE A 215 -0.01 2.27 17.92
C ILE A 215 -1.29 1.57 18.36
N ASP A 216 -1.38 0.30 17.97
CA ASP A 216 -2.41 -0.63 18.40
C ASP A 216 -2.16 -0.96 19.88
N GLY A 217 -2.74 -0.16 20.77
CA GLY A 217 -2.68 -0.39 22.20
C GLY A 217 -3.89 0.24 22.87
N ASP A 218 -4.43 -0.42 23.89
CA ASP A 218 -5.47 0.12 24.76
C ASP A 218 -4.97 1.45 25.35
N VAL A 219 -5.49 2.58 24.83
CA VAL A 219 -5.02 3.96 25.09
C VAL A 219 -5.52 4.45 26.46
N THR A 220 -5.55 3.57 27.45
CA THR A 220 -6.01 3.89 28.81
C THR A 220 -4.91 4.55 29.64
N SER A 221 -3.63 4.40 29.27
CA SER A 221 -2.51 5.06 29.96
C SER A 221 -2.17 6.44 29.37
N VAL A 222 -1.79 7.38 30.25
CA VAL A 222 -1.35 8.74 29.88
C VAL A 222 -0.11 8.70 28.98
N GLU A 223 0.79 7.74 29.21
CA GLU A 223 2.03 7.57 28.44
C GLU A 223 1.75 7.12 26.99
N ALA A 224 0.77 6.24 26.78
CA ALA A 224 0.35 5.81 25.45
C ALA A 224 -0.26 6.97 24.64
N LYS A 225 -1.05 7.84 25.30
CA LYS A 225 -1.61 9.05 24.67
C LYS A 225 -0.53 10.04 24.26
N ARG A 226 0.45 10.27 25.15
CA ARG A 226 1.60 11.14 24.86
C ARG A 226 2.40 10.61 23.67
N ARG A 227 2.71 9.31 23.67
CA ARG A 227 3.46 8.69 22.58
C ARG A 227 2.70 8.73 21.24
N ALA A 228 1.39 8.53 21.25
CA ALA A 228 0.56 8.66 20.05
C ALA A 228 0.58 10.09 19.48
N ALA A 229 0.51 11.12 20.35
CA ALA A 229 0.60 12.51 19.92
C ALA A 229 1.99 12.87 19.36
N GLU A 230 3.07 12.38 19.96
CA GLU A 230 4.44 12.56 19.44
C GLU A 230 4.59 11.96 18.04
N ILE A 231 4.06 10.74 17.84
CA ILE A 231 4.06 10.05 16.55
C ILE A 231 3.26 10.81 15.49
N GLU A 232 2.11 11.37 15.86
CA GLU A 232 1.29 12.17 14.97
C GLU A 232 2.02 13.44 14.51
N VAL A 233 2.71 14.14 15.43
CA VAL A 233 3.53 15.31 15.10
C VAL A 233 4.70 14.92 14.19
N GLU A 234 5.42 13.84 14.49
CA GLU A 234 6.50 13.33 13.63
C GLU A 234 6.00 12.99 12.21
N SER A 235 4.84 12.34 12.12
CA SER A 235 4.19 11.99 10.85
C SER A 235 3.79 13.23 10.04
N ALA A 236 3.25 14.26 10.71
CA ALA A 236 2.88 15.52 10.07
C ALA A 236 4.12 16.27 9.53
N ILE A 237 5.18 16.37 10.32
CA ILE A 237 6.45 17.00 9.89
C ILE A 237 7.02 16.27 8.68
N ARG A 238 7.07 14.93 8.71
CA ARG A 238 7.53 14.10 7.59
C ARG A 238 6.68 14.30 6.34
N THR A 239 5.36 14.43 6.49
CA THR A 239 4.44 14.65 5.36
C THR A 239 4.72 16.00 4.68
N VAL A 240 4.93 17.06 5.46
CA VAL A 240 5.29 18.39 4.94
C VAL A 240 6.65 18.33 4.23
N PHE A 241 7.64 17.67 4.82
CA PHE A 241 8.96 17.49 4.22
C PHE A 241 8.89 16.76 2.87
N VAL A 242 8.21 15.61 2.80
CA VAL A 242 8.04 14.85 1.56
C VAL A 242 7.31 15.68 0.50
N ARG A 243 6.26 16.42 0.89
CA ARG A 243 5.54 17.27 -0.04
C ARG A 243 6.45 18.33 -0.66
N SER A 244 7.21 19.06 0.16
CA SER A 244 8.16 20.06 -0.30
C SER A 244 9.24 19.47 -1.22
N MET A 245 9.73 18.27 -0.90
CA MET A 245 10.67 17.53 -1.75
C MET A 245 10.09 17.22 -3.13
N LEU A 246 8.83 16.80 -3.22
CA LEU A 246 8.15 16.52 -4.48
C LEU A 246 7.81 17.79 -5.27
N ASP A 247 7.46 18.88 -4.59
CA ASP A 247 7.25 20.19 -5.23
C ASP A 247 8.52 20.69 -5.92
N ARG A 248 9.70 20.45 -5.32
CA ARG A 248 11.02 20.73 -5.95
C ARG A 248 11.23 19.92 -7.23
N VAL A 249 10.86 18.62 -7.23
CA VAL A 249 10.91 17.78 -8.44
C VAL A 249 10.00 18.34 -9.53
N VAL A 250 8.74 18.65 -9.23
CA VAL A 250 7.79 19.20 -10.21
C VAL A 250 8.29 20.53 -10.77
N THR A 251 8.78 21.42 -9.90
CA THR A 251 9.34 22.72 -10.30
C THR A 251 10.55 22.55 -11.23
N ALA A 252 11.49 21.67 -10.87
CA ALA A 252 12.66 21.38 -11.69
C ALA A 252 12.32 20.73 -13.03
N ALA A 253 11.17 20.04 -13.11
CA ALA A 253 10.64 19.42 -14.31
C ALA A 253 9.80 20.35 -15.20
N GLY A 254 9.72 21.65 -14.89
CA GLY A 254 8.97 22.63 -15.68
C GLY A 254 7.60 22.99 -15.10
N GLY A 255 7.29 22.55 -13.88
CA GLY A 255 6.10 22.97 -13.13
C GLY A 255 4.84 22.14 -13.36
N SER A 256 4.86 21.17 -14.29
CA SER A 256 3.72 20.29 -14.58
C SER A 256 3.89 18.91 -13.95
N ALA A 257 3.03 18.59 -12.97
CA ALA A 257 2.97 17.24 -12.40
C ALA A 257 2.52 16.20 -13.44
N SER A 258 1.71 16.60 -14.43
CA SER A 258 1.27 15.70 -15.51
C SER A 258 2.44 15.25 -16.37
N ASP A 259 3.34 16.16 -16.72
CA ASP A 259 4.49 15.87 -17.59
C ASP A 259 5.47 14.91 -16.89
N VAL A 260 5.67 15.09 -15.58
CA VAL A 260 6.45 14.16 -14.74
C VAL A 260 5.85 12.76 -14.75
N VAL A 261 4.51 12.67 -14.58
CA VAL A 261 3.79 11.39 -14.60
C VAL A 261 3.89 10.72 -15.97
N GLU A 262 3.69 11.47 -17.06
CA GLU A 262 3.77 10.96 -18.43
C GLU A 262 5.17 10.44 -18.76
N LEU A 263 6.22 11.19 -18.40
CA LEU A 263 7.60 10.80 -18.60
C LEU A 263 7.92 9.49 -17.84
N ALA A 264 7.57 9.43 -16.56
CA ALA A 264 7.82 8.26 -15.72
C ALA A 264 7.04 7.02 -16.22
N MET A 265 5.77 7.20 -16.59
CA MET A 265 4.95 6.12 -17.17
C MET A 265 5.48 5.62 -18.52
N SER A 266 5.96 6.53 -19.37
CA SER A 266 6.56 6.20 -20.66
C SER A 266 7.80 5.32 -20.49
N ARG A 267 8.72 5.72 -19.58
CA ARG A 267 9.93 4.96 -19.24
C ARG A 267 9.61 3.58 -18.68
N LEU A 268 8.68 3.50 -17.74
CA LEU A 268 8.29 2.21 -17.17
C LEU A 268 7.72 1.27 -18.24
N ARG A 269 6.87 1.77 -19.15
CA ARG A 269 6.33 0.97 -20.27
C ARG A 269 7.44 0.50 -21.22
N ALA A 270 8.40 1.36 -21.53
CA ALA A 270 9.54 1.00 -22.37
C ALA A 270 10.40 -0.09 -21.70
N ALA A 271 10.72 0.07 -20.42
CA ALA A 271 11.52 -0.88 -19.64
C ALA A 271 10.84 -2.26 -19.50
N THR A 272 9.51 -2.28 -19.37
CA THR A 272 8.74 -3.50 -19.09
C THR A 272 8.06 -4.12 -20.32
N GLY A 273 8.22 -3.50 -21.49
CA GLY A 273 7.62 -3.96 -22.74
C GLY A 273 8.17 -5.30 -23.22
N ASN A 274 9.47 -5.56 -22.99
CA ASN A 274 10.15 -6.78 -23.45
C ASN A 274 10.43 -7.75 -22.28
N ASN A 275 9.83 -8.95 -22.31
CA ASN A 275 10.00 -9.97 -21.27
C ASN A 275 11.46 -10.40 -21.06
N ALA A 276 12.26 -10.41 -22.12
CA ALA A 276 13.67 -10.78 -22.02
C ALA A 276 14.48 -9.73 -21.24
N ARG A 277 14.08 -8.45 -21.33
CA ARG A 277 14.74 -7.30 -20.69
C ARG A 277 14.14 -6.88 -19.35
N MET A 278 13.04 -7.48 -18.92
CA MET A 278 12.33 -7.09 -17.70
C MET A 278 13.15 -7.24 -16.40
N HIS A 279 14.22 -8.03 -16.42
CA HIS A 279 15.15 -8.18 -15.30
C HIS A 279 16.28 -7.14 -15.30
N GLU A 280 16.28 -6.20 -16.26
CA GLU A 280 17.26 -5.10 -16.30
C GLU A 280 16.97 -4.08 -15.17
N PRO A 281 18.00 -3.48 -14.56
CA PRO A 281 17.87 -2.50 -13.48
C PRO A 281 16.90 -1.34 -13.77
N HIS A 282 16.69 -1.01 -15.04
CA HIS A 282 15.75 0.02 -15.48
C HIS A 282 14.33 -0.21 -14.97
N SER A 283 13.85 -1.46 -14.92
CA SER A 283 12.48 -1.75 -14.51
C SER A 283 12.27 -1.50 -13.01
N ALA A 284 13.18 -2.01 -12.17
CA ALA A 284 13.12 -1.84 -10.72
C ALA A 284 13.29 -0.37 -10.32
N LEU A 285 14.34 0.30 -10.81
CA LEU A 285 14.60 1.72 -10.50
C LEU A 285 13.47 2.65 -10.96
N SER A 286 12.83 2.36 -12.10
CA SER A 286 11.67 3.14 -12.55
C SER A 286 10.46 2.95 -11.62
N LEU A 287 10.24 1.74 -11.12
CA LEU A 287 9.15 1.45 -10.18
C LEU A 287 9.40 2.10 -8.82
N ASP A 288 10.63 2.00 -8.30
CA ASP A 288 11.02 2.59 -7.01
C ASP A 288 10.89 4.11 -7.04
N LEU A 289 11.42 4.74 -8.10
CA LEU A 289 11.28 6.18 -8.31
C LEU A 289 9.81 6.60 -8.35
N ILE A 290 8.96 5.87 -9.08
CA ILE A 290 7.53 6.18 -9.12
C ILE A 290 6.88 5.98 -7.75
N GLY A 291 7.28 4.96 -7.00
CA GLY A 291 6.87 4.76 -5.62
C GLY A 291 7.19 5.98 -4.75
N HIS A 292 8.39 6.55 -4.91
CA HIS A 292 8.84 7.75 -4.20
C HIS A 292 8.08 9.01 -4.65
N LEU A 293 7.90 9.21 -5.96
CA LEU A 293 7.11 10.31 -6.53
C LEU A 293 5.62 10.26 -6.13
N SER A 294 5.14 9.07 -5.78
CA SER A 294 3.77 8.81 -5.34
C SER A 294 3.65 8.72 -3.82
N ARG A 295 4.63 9.14 -3.01
CA ARG A 295 4.63 8.92 -1.56
C ARG A 295 3.67 9.83 -0.78
N SER A 296 3.47 11.07 -1.22
CA SER A 296 2.54 12.00 -0.57
C SER A 296 1.12 11.80 -1.08
N ALA A 297 0.17 11.62 -0.16
CA ALA A 297 -1.22 11.28 -0.46
C ALA A 297 -1.99 12.37 -1.20
N GLU A 298 -1.71 13.62 -0.83
CA GLU A 298 -2.40 14.80 -1.35
C GLU A 298 -1.64 15.46 -2.51
N HIS A 299 -0.45 14.95 -2.84
CA HIS A 299 0.38 15.58 -3.87
C HIS A 299 -0.17 15.25 -5.27
N PRO A 300 -0.20 16.23 -6.21
CA PRO A 300 -0.73 16.03 -7.56
C PRO A 300 -0.08 14.86 -8.32
N LEU A 301 1.19 14.54 -8.06
CA LEU A 301 1.86 13.39 -8.68
C LEU A 301 1.16 12.06 -8.39
N ARG A 302 0.82 11.79 -7.12
CA ARG A 302 0.13 10.53 -6.76
C ARG A 302 -1.20 10.42 -7.50
N LEU A 303 -2.00 11.49 -7.47
CA LEU A 303 -3.29 11.54 -8.17
C LEU A 303 -3.12 11.39 -9.68
N GLY A 304 -2.07 11.99 -10.26
CA GLY A 304 -1.71 11.86 -11.66
C GLY A 304 -1.37 10.42 -12.05
N PHE A 305 -0.53 9.71 -11.27
CA PHE A 305 -0.24 8.30 -11.51
C PHE A 305 -1.49 7.42 -11.42
N LEU A 306 -2.33 7.65 -10.41
CA LEU A 306 -3.60 6.95 -10.24
C LEU A 306 -4.55 7.20 -11.42
N GLY A 307 -4.65 8.45 -11.89
CA GLY A 307 -5.41 8.86 -13.07
C GLY A 307 -4.89 8.25 -14.37
N ALA A 308 -3.57 8.09 -14.50
CA ALA A 308 -2.90 7.45 -15.62
C ALA A 308 -3.03 5.91 -15.65
N GLY A 309 -3.81 5.34 -14.72
CA GLY A 309 -4.11 3.90 -14.67
C GLY A 309 -3.01 3.05 -14.03
N MET A 310 -2.11 3.66 -13.25
CA MET A 310 -0.93 2.98 -12.71
C MET A 310 -1.27 1.75 -11.86
N THR A 311 -2.29 1.82 -10.99
CA THR A 311 -2.72 0.69 -10.15
C THR A 311 -2.97 -0.58 -10.97
N LEU A 312 -3.73 -0.48 -12.06
CA LEU A 312 -4.03 -1.63 -12.90
C LEU A 312 -2.80 -2.10 -13.68
N PHE A 313 -1.98 -1.15 -14.16
CA PHE A 313 -0.75 -1.44 -14.88
C PHE A 313 0.23 -2.24 -14.00
N VAL A 314 0.59 -1.73 -12.81
CA VAL A 314 1.54 -2.41 -11.92
C VAL A 314 1.01 -3.73 -11.38
N THR A 315 -0.31 -3.86 -11.18
CA THR A 315 -0.89 -5.14 -10.77
C THR A 315 -0.68 -6.20 -11.86
N LYS A 316 -1.01 -5.87 -13.12
CA LYS A 316 -0.79 -6.78 -14.24
C LYS A 316 0.68 -7.08 -14.46
N LEU A 317 1.54 -6.07 -14.28
CA LEU A 317 2.98 -6.23 -14.35
C LEU A 317 3.49 -7.18 -13.25
N ALA A 318 3.01 -7.06 -12.01
CA ALA A 318 3.36 -7.95 -10.91
C ALA A 318 2.96 -9.42 -11.20
N VAL A 319 1.77 -9.65 -11.78
CA VAL A 319 1.37 -11.00 -12.22
C VAL A 319 2.31 -11.53 -13.30
N LYS A 320 2.65 -10.70 -14.29
CA LYS A 320 3.58 -11.04 -15.37
C LYS A 320 4.97 -11.38 -14.85
N ILE A 321 5.52 -10.56 -13.95
CA ILE A 321 6.80 -10.79 -13.28
C ILE A 321 6.75 -12.08 -12.47
N GLY A 322 5.66 -12.34 -11.73
CA GLY A 322 5.47 -13.58 -10.98
C GLY A 322 5.54 -14.84 -11.86
N GLY A 323 5.02 -14.79 -13.08
CA GLY A 323 5.18 -15.85 -14.07
C GLY A 323 6.63 -16.04 -14.52
N LEU A 324 7.30 -14.95 -14.91
CA LEU A 324 8.71 -14.98 -15.32
C LEU A 324 9.65 -15.46 -14.20
N LEU A 325 9.34 -15.12 -12.95
CA LEU A 325 10.11 -15.56 -11.78
C LEU A 325 9.99 -17.08 -11.60
N GLN A 326 8.79 -17.65 -11.79
CA GLN A 326 8.60 -19.11 -11.73
C GLN A 326 9.39 -19.84 -12.82
N GLU A 327 9.45 -19.28 -14.03
CA GLU A 327 10.28 -19.81 -15.12
C GLU A 327 11.78 -19.71 -14.79
N ALA A 328 12.24 -18.56 -14.30
CA ALA A 328 13.64 -18.32 -13.96
C ALA A 328 14.14 -19.22 -12.81
N VAL A 329 13.27 -19.57 -11.86
CA VAL A 329 13.62 -20.50 -10.76
C VAL A 329 13.69 -21.95 -11.23
N ARG A 330 12.87 -22.35 -12.22
CA ARG A 330 12.87 -23.73 -12.76
C ARG A 330 14.04 -23.99 -13.71
N SER A 331 14.51 -22.96 -14.40
CA SER A 331 15.63 -23.04 -15.34
C SER A 331 16.81 -22.25 -14.79
N PRO A 332 17.67 -22.85 -13.94
CA PRO A 332 18.90 -22.19 -13.52
C PRO A 332 19.76 -21.94 -14.77
N GLY A 333 19.75 -20.70 -15.25
CA GLY A 333 20.59 -20.28 -16.36
C GLY A 333 22.06 -20.43 -16.00
N ARG A 334 22.93 -20.52 -17.02
CA ARG A 334 24.37 -20.37 -16.79
C ARG A 334 24.62 -19.03 -16.07
N PRO A 335 25.49 -18.98 -15.05
CA PRO A 335 25.86 -17.72 -14.43
C PRO A 335 26.36 -16.75 -15.51
N GLN A 336 25.65 -15.63 -15.67
CA GLN A 336 26.17 -14.53 -16.46
C GLN A 336 27.28 -13.87 -15.65
N ILE A 337 28.45 -13.73 -16.26
CA ILE A 337 29.58 -13.02 -15.69
C ILE A 337 29.19 -11.53 -15.67
N GLY A 338 28.60 -11.08 -14.57
CA GLY A 338 28.35 -9.67 -14.30
C GLY A 338 29.67 -8.96 -14.02
N PHE A 339 29.90 -7.84 -14.69
CA PHE A 339 31.12 -7.05 -14.53
C PHE A 339 31.11 -6.34 -13.17
N GLY A 340 32.04 -6.71 -12.28
CA GLY A 340 32.56 -5.83 -11.23
C GLY A 340 31.85 -5.75 -9.88
N SER A 341 30.89 -6.62 -9.54
CA SER A 341 30.48 -6.74 -8.14
C SER A 341 31.48 -7.63 -7.38
N MET A 342 32.29 -7.03 -6.50
CA MET A 342 33.05 -7.75 -5.46
C MET A 342 32.14 -8.17 -4.29
N THR A 343 30.85 -8.41 -4.52
CA THR A 343 30.06 -9.21 -3.59
C THR A 343 30.28 -10.67 -3.92
N PRO A 344 30.36 -11.58 -2.94
CA PRO A 344 30.15 -12.99 -3.24
C PRO A 344 28.82 -13.04 -3.99
N ALA A 345 28.83 -13.53 -5.22
CA ALA A 345 27.59 -13.88 -5.88
C ALA A 345 26.83 -14.75 -4.87
N SER A 346 25.66 -14.29 -4.45
CA SER A 346 24.65 -15.22 -3.93
C SER A 346 24.64 -16.39 -4.92
N ASN A 347 24.57 -17.63 -4.43
CA ASN A 347 24.47 -18.82 -5.29
C ASN A 347 23.13 -18.85 -6.09
N GLY A 348 22.51 -17.69 -6.33
CA GLY A 348 21.23 -17.47 -6.97
C GLY A 348 21.34 -17.11 -8.44
N ASN A 349 20.20 -17.16 -9.12
CA ASN A 349 20.05 -16.76 -10.53
C ASN A 349 19.87 -15.23 -10.58
N PRO A 350 20.81 -14.45 -11.16
CA PRO A 350 20.71 -12.97 -11.18
C PRO A 350 19.42 -12.45 -11.82
N ARG A 351 18.90 -13.17 -12.82
CA ARG A 351 17.61 -12.85 -13.43
C ARG A 351 16.45 -13.00 -12.45
N ALA A 352 16.51 -14.01 -11.58
CA ALA A 352 15.47 -14.21 -10.57
C ALA A 352 15.52 -13.11 -9.49
N GLU A 353 16.71 -12.65 -9.11
CA GLU A 353 16.89 -11.56 -8.15
C GLU A 353 16.31 -10.24 -8.68
N GLY A 354 16.69 -9.82 -9.90
CA GLY A 354 16.13 -8.58 -10.49
C GLY A 354 14.61 -8.65 -10.71
N LEU A 355 14.06 -9.81 -11.08
CA LEU A 355 12.61 -10.00 -11.16
C LEU A 355 11.94 -9.92 -9.78
N GLN A 356 12.62 -10.37 -8.74
CA GLN A 356 12.11 -10.31 -7.37
C GLN A 356 12.05 -8.86 -6.87
N GLU A 357 13.10 -8.06 -7.11
CA GLU A 357 13.11 -6.63 -6.79
C GLU A 357 11.98 -5.89 -7.50
N ALA A 358 11.80 -6.13 -8.80
CA ALA A 358 10.69 -5.53 -9.56
C ALA A 358 9.30 -5.97 -9.05
N LEU A 359 9.15 -7.22 -8.59
CA LEU A 359 7.91 -7.70 -7.97
C LEU A 359 7.64 -6.98 -6.65
N VAL A 360 8.66 -6.82 -5.80
CA VAL A 360 8.58 -6.09 -4.54
C VAL A 360 8.20 -4.64 -4.79
N ALA A 361 8.85 -3.97 -5.75
CA ALA A 361 8.55 -2.58 -6.11
C ALA A 361 7.10 -2.41 -6.61
N CYS A 362 6.58 -3.34 -7.42
CA CYS A 362 5.18 -3.32 -7.85
C CYS A 362 4.21 -3.44 -6.67
N LEU A 363 4.45 -4.40 -5.76
CA LEU A 363 3.59 -4.62 -4.60
C LEU A 363 3.72 -3.51 -3.56
N GLY A 364 4.91 -2.92 -3.41
CA GLY A 364 5.18 -1.75 -2.59
C GLY A 364 4.45 -0.50 -3.08
N PHE A 365 4.41 -0.27 -4.40
CA PHE A 365 3.58 0.78 -4.98
C PHE A 365 2.10 0.58 -4.62
N LEU A 366 1.58 -0.64 -4.74
CA LEU A 366 0.19 -0.95 -4.38
C LEU A 366 -0.05 -0.71 -2.88
N HIS A 367 0.80 -1.26 -2.01
CA HIS A 367 0.72 -1.03 -0.56
C HIS A 367 0.65 0.46 -0.21
N ASN A 368 1.45 1.29 -0.86
CA ASN A 368 1.50 2.74 -0.64
C ASN A 368 0.28 3.52 -1.17
N THR A 369 -0.42 3.01 -2.18
CA THR A 369 -1.40 3.81 -2.95
C THR A 369 -2.83 3.29 -2.91
N LEU A 370 -3.08 2.04 -2.49
CA LEU A 370 -4.43 1.48 -2.46
C LEU A 370 -5.38 2.18 -1.50
N GLU A 371 -4.88 2.95 -0.53
CA GLU A 371 -5.68 3.73 0.42
C GLU A 371 -5.87 5.18 -0.02
N SER A 372 -5.55 5.51 -1.26
CA SER A 372 -5.77 6.87 -1.77
C SER A 372 -7.27 7.16 -1.87
N THR A 373 -7.68 8.40 -1.59
CA THR A 373 -9.09 8.84 -1.73
C THR A 373 -10.07 7.98 -0.93
N ASP A 374 -10.93 7.16 -1.56
CA ASP A 374 -11.88 6.26 -0.90
C ASP A 374 -11.28 4.91 -0.47
N GLY A 375 -10.10 4.57 -0.99
CA GLY A 375 -9.44 3.28 -0.85
C GLY A 375 -10.13 2.10 -1.56
N PHE A 376 -11.42 1.85 -1.29
CA PHE A 376 -12.12 0.66 -1.79
C PHE A 376 -12.14 0.57 -3.32
N SER A 377 -12.20 1.69 -4.04
CA SER A 377 -12.16 1.69 -5.51
C SER A 377 -10.82 1.19 -6.05
N TRP A 378 -9.71 1.53 -5.38
CA TRP A 378 -8.37 1.10 -5.77
C TRP A 378 -8.14 -0.36 -5.41
N VAL A 379 -8.62 -0.81 -4.24
CA VAL A 379 -8.58 -2.22 -3.85
C VAL A 379 -9.34 -3.08 -4.86
N VAL A 380 -10.55 -2.69 -5.26
CA VAL A 380 -11.31 -3.39 -6.31
C VAL A 380 -10.54 -3.45 -7.62
N LYS A 381 -9.96 -2.34 -8.07
CA LYS A 381 -9.15 -2.28 -9.31
C LYS A 381 -7.95 -3.24 -9.25
N ALA A 382 -7.20 -3.25 -8.15
CA ALA A 382 -6.04 -4.13 -8.00
C ALA A 382 -6.45 -5.60 -7.87
N VAL A 383 -7.47 -5.94 -7.08
CA VAL A 383 -7.95 -7.32 -6.98
C VAL A 383 -8.42 -7.85 -8.34
N ASN A 384 -9.22 -7.08 -9.08
CA ASN A 384 -9.64 -7.46 -10.42
C ASN A 384 -8.47 -7.54 -11.42
N GLY A 385 -7.44 -6.72 -11.23
CA GLY A 385 -6.21 -6.70 -12.02
C GLY A 385 -5.27 -7.89 -11.77
N GLY A 386 -5.52 -8.69 -10.73
CA GLY A 386 -4.74 -9.89 -10.42
C GLY A 386 -3.87 -9.80 -9.17
N LEU A 387 -4.19 -8.90 -8.22
CA LEU A 387 -3.42 -8.73 -6.99
C LEU A 387 -3.22 -10.04 -6.23
N LEU A 388 -4.24 -10.90 -6.13
CA LEU A 388 -4.11 -12.19 -5.42
C LEU A 388 -3.10 -13.13 -6.11
N GLN A 389 -3.07 -13.15 -7.44
CA GLN A 389 -2.12 -13.96 -8.22
C GLN A 389 -0.69 -13.44 -8.05
N ALA A 390 -0.51 -12.12 -8.06
CA ALA A 390 0.79 -11.49 -7.79
C ALA A 390 1.26 -11.79 -6.35
N TRP A 391 0.37 -11.64 -5.36
CA TRP A 391 0.68 -11.92 -3.97
C TRP A 391 1.05 -13.39 -3.73
N ILE A 392 0.31 -14.36 -4.32
CA ILE A 392 0.67 -15.78 -4.26
C ILE A 392 2.06 -16.03 -4.85
N SER A 393 2.40 -15.36 -5.96
CA SER A 393 3.72 -15.49 -6.60
C SER A 393 4.84 -14.95 -5.70
N ALA A 394 4.58 -13.85 -4.99
CA ALA A 394 5.48 -13.29 -3.98
C ALA A 394 5.62 -14.24 -2.77
N ALA A 395 4.50 -14.73 -2.21
CA ALA A 395 4.47 -15.63 -1.06
C ALA A 395 5.33 -16.89 -1.25
N ARG A 396 5.31 -17.48 -2.45
CA ARG A 396 6.17 -18.63 -2.81
C ARG A 396 7.67 -18.35 -2.67
N ASN A 397 8.09 -17.12 -2.96
CA ASN A 397 9.48 -16.70 -3.01
C ASN A 397 9.90 -15.79 -1.84
N MET A 398 8.99 -15.49 -0.90
CA MET A 398 9.21 -14.53 0.18
C MET A 398 10.42 -14.85 1.07
N HIS A 399 10.74 -16.13 1.25
CA HIS A 399 11.95 -16.59 1.95
C HIS A 399 13.28 -16.21 1.28
N ARG A 400 13.24 -15.68 0.05
CA ARG A 400 14.39 -15.24 -0.74
C ARG A 400 14.48 -13.71 -0.85
N PHE A 401 13.55 -12.98 -0.24
CA PHE A 401 13.58 -11.52 -0.23
C PHE A 401 14.85 -11.05 0.47
N ALA A 402 15.46 -10.00 -0.08
CA ALA A 402 16.70 -9.45 0.46
C ALA A 402 16.46 -8.81 1.84
N SER A 403 15.27 -8.22 2.04
CA SER A 403 14.84 -7.62 3.30
C SER A 403 13.62 -8.33 3.90
N ARG A 404 13.60 -8.43 5.24
CA ARG A 404 12.42 -8.87 5.98
C ARG A 404 11.30 -7.83 5.94
N ASP A 405 11.67 -6.55 5.88
CA ASP A 405 10.69 -5.46 5.83
C ASP A 405 9.87 -5.51 4.54
N ASP A 406 10.49 -5.89 3.41
CA ASP A 406 9.77 -6.12 2.14
C ASP A 406 8.75 -7.25 2.28
N ALA A 407 9.15 -8.33 2.94
CA ALA A 407 8.25 -9.45 3.20
C ALA A 407 7.07 -9.03 4.09
N ASP A 408 7.33 -8.33 5.19
CA ASP A 408 6.29 -7.89 6.11
C ASP A 408 5.35 -6.84 5.47
N MET A 409 5.88 -5.93 4.64
CA MET A 409 5.08 -4.99 3.82
C MET A 409 4.14 -5.73 2.85
N ILE A 410 4.62 -6.78 2.18
CA ILE A 410 3.79 -7.60 1.28
C ILE A 410 2.75 -8.41 2.07
N LEU A 411 3.07 -8.91 3.26
CA LEU A 411 2.11 -9.60 4.13
C LEU A 411 0.99 -8.65 4.59
N ASP A 412 1.31 -7.39 4.91
CA ASP A 412 0.37 -6.36 5.33
C ASP A 412 -0.67 -6.03 4.25
N LEU A 413 -0.29 -6.16 2.97
CA LEU A 413 -1.18 -5.94 1.84
C LEU A 413 -2.45 -6.81 1.91
N LEU A 414 -2.34 -8.09 2.27
CA LEU A 414 -3.51 -8.94 2.48
C LEU A 414 -4.01 -8.89 3.92
N SER A 415 -3.14 -9.09 4.91
CA SER A 415 -3.55 -9.28 6.31
C SER A 415 -4.20 -8.05 6.93
N LYS A 416 -3.79 -6.84 6.51
CA LYS A 416 -4.30 -5.58 7.04
C LYS A 416 -5.09 -4.81 5.99
N LEU A 417 -4.50 -4.56 4.82
CA LEU A 417 -5.06 -3.63 3.84
C LEU A 417 -6.29 -4.21 3.13
N VAL A 418 -6.18 -5.28 2.33
CA VAL A 418 -7.36 -5.79 1.60
C VAL A 418 -8.44 -6.27 2.59
N THR A 419 -8.03 -6.89 3.69
CA THR A 419 -8.90 -7.44 4.73
C THR A 419 -9.84 -6.38 5.34
N LYS A 420 -9.34 -5.21 5.75
CA LYS A 420 -10.21 -4.15 6.33
C LYS A 420 -11.23 -3.58 5.35
N TYR A 421 -10.94 -3.64 4.05
CA TYR A 421 -11.89 -3.23 2.99
C TYR A 421 -12.93 -4.31 2.63
N MET A 422 -12.88 -5.50 3.25
CA MET A 422 -13.92 -6.53 3.07
C MET A 422 -15.26 -6.20 3.78
N THR A 423 -15.39 -4.99 4.33
CA THR A 423 -16.66 -4.38 4.75
C THR A 423 -17.47 -3.84 3.56
N TYR A 424 -16.84 -3.70 2.39
CA TYR A 424 -17.47 -3.29 1.14
C TYR A 424 -17.82 -4.50 0.27
N LYS A 425 -19.09 -4.60 -0.18
CA LYS A 425 -19.56 -5.69 -1.04
C LYS A 425 -18.80 -5.75 -2.36
N SER A 426 -18.48 -4.60 -2.93
CA SER A 426 -17.71 -4.45 -4.17
C SER A 426 -16.34 -5.13 -4.03
N VAL A 427 -15.65 -4.92 -2.91
CA VAL A 427 -14.39 -5.59 -2.59
C VAL A 427 -14.59 -7.08 -2.37
N VAL A 428 -15.58 -7.49 -1.58
CA VAL A 428 -15.88 -8.93 -1.35
C VAL A 428 -16.16 -9.66 -2.67
N THR A 429 -16.92 -9.04 -3.57
CA THR A 429 -17.24 -9.61 -4.89
C THR A 429 -16.00 -9.70 -5.79
N ALA A 430 -15.13 -8.69 -5.75
CA ALA A 430 -13.87 -8.71 -6.49
C ALA A 430 -12.94 -9.80 -5.96
N VAL A 431 -12.79 -9.93 -4.63
CA VAL A 431 -11.99 -10.98 -3.98
C VAL A 431 -12.52 -12.35 -4.34
N ASP A 432 -13.85 -12.53 -4.31
CA ASP A 432 -14.48 -13.77 -4.74
C ASP A 432 -14.15 -14.13 -6.21
N GLY A 433 -14.32 -13.16 -7.10
CA GLY A 433 -13.99 -13.32 -8.52
C GLY A 433 -12.51 -13.63 -8.76
N ALA A 434 -11.61 -13.04 -7.98
CA ALA A 434 -10.18 -13.30 -8.03
C ALA A 434 -9.82 -14.68 -7.46
N MET A 435 -10.48 -15.11 -6.38
CA MET A 435 -10.26 -16.41 -5.74
C MET A 435 -10.62 -17.57 -6.68
N LYS A 436 -11.70 -17.43 -7.46
CA LYS A 436 -12.11 -18.40 -8.50
C LYS A 436 -11.05 -18.63 -9.60
N LYS A 437 -10.15 -17.66 -9.81
CA LYS A 437 -9.05 -17.75 -10.78
C LYS A 437 -7.80 -18.40 -10.20
N VAL A 438 -7.74 -18.65 -8.90
CA VAL A 438 -6.61 -19.32 -8.25
C VAL A 438 -6.78 -20.83 -8.42
N GLN A 439 -5.75 -21.49 -8.96
CA GLN A 439 -5.74 -22.95 -9.05
C GLN A 439 -5.52 -23.56 -7.66
N ASN A 440 -6.38 -24.51 -7.26
CA ASN A 440 -6.31 -25.23 -5.98
C ASN A 440 -6.10 -24.31 -4.76
N PRO A 441 -6.99 -23.33 -4.51
CA PRO A 441 -6.79 -22.31 -3.48
C PRO A 441 -6.62 -22.89 -2.06
N ASN A 442 -7.17 -24.08 -1.80
CA ASN A 442 -7.06 -24.79 -0.52
C ASN A 442 -5.64 -25.32 -0.27
N ASN A 443 -4.87 -25.59 -1.32
CA ASN A 443 -3.57 -26.26 -1.23
C ASN A 443 -2.42 -25.41 -1.76
N VAL A 444 -2.71 -24.23 -2.34
CA VAL A 444 -1.72 -23.36 -2.98
C VAL A 444 -0.58 -22.95 -2.04
N HIS A 445 -0.81 -22.99 -0.73
CA HIS A 445 0.13 -22.58 0.32
C HIS A 445 0.97 -23.72 0.91
N ARG A 446 0.72 -24.98 0.54
CA ARG A 446 1.38 -26.14 1.16
C ARG A 446 2.89 -26.17 0.94
N ASP A 447 3.36 -25.65 -0.20
CA ASP A 447 4.77 -25.63 -0.60
C ASP A 447 5.50 -24.33 -0.20
N TRP A 448 4.82 -23.38 0.44
CA TRP A 448 5.44 -22.11 0.83
C TRP A 448 6.33 -22.27 2.05
N LYS A 449 7.57 -21.79 1.94
CA LYS A 449 8.55 -21.87 3.03
C LYS A 449 8.34 -20.85 4.14
N ASP A 450 7.72 -19.70 3.83
CA ASP A 450 7.44 -18.67 4.85
C ASP A 450 6.17 -19.04 5.65
N PRO A 451 6.26 -19.28 6.98
CA PRO A 451 5.11 -19.63 7.80
C PRO A 451 4.12 -18.47 7.98
N LYS A 452 4.57 -17.21 8.02
CA LYS A 452 3.67 -16.06 8.13
C LYS A 452 2.82 -15.94 6.87
N ALA A 453 3.41 -16.13 5.68
CA ALA A 453 2.68 -16.12 4.43
C ALA A 453 1.57 -17.18 4.38
N ARG A 454 1.86 -18.41 4.84
CA ARG A 454 0.86 -19.48 4.94
C ARG A 454 -0.31 -19.09 5.84
N LYS A 455 -0.01 -18.59 7.03
CA LYS A 455 -1.01 -18.14 8.00
C LYS A 455 -1.88 -17.02 7.44
N VAL A 456 -1.27 -15.98 6.89
CA VAL A 456 -1.99 -14.84 6.28
C VAL A 456 -2.93 -15.29 5.18
N TRP A 457 -2.50 -16.21 4.30
CA TRP A 457 -3.38 -16.72 3.25
C TRP A 457 -4.57 -17.51 3.79
N GLN A 458 -4.35 -18.36 4.79
CA GLN A 458 -5.42 -19.14 5.41
C GLN A 458 -6.46 -18.24 6.09
N GLU A 459 -6.01 -17.26 6.88
CA GLU A 459 -6.87 -16.30 7.57
C GLU A 459 -7.62 -15.41 6.56
N PHE A 460 -6.93 -14.89 5.55
CA PHE A 460 -7.54 -14.10 4.47
C PHE A 460 -8.60 -14.89 3.72
N ARG A 461 -8.33 -16.16 3.37
CA ARG A 461 -9.28 -17.01 2.66
C ARG A 461 -10.50 -17.32 3.53
N LYS A 462 -10.30 -17.64 4.81
CA LYS A 462 -11.38 -17.89 5.77
C LYS A 462 -12.33 -16.69 5.82
N LEU A 463 -11.78 -15.49 6.05
CA LEU A 463 -12.56 -14.25 6.03
C LEU A 463 -13.21 -14.01 4.66
N GLY A 464 -12.49 -14.26 3.57
CA GLY A 464 -12.98 -14.24 2.19
C GLY A 464 -14.31 -14.96 2.02
N ILE A 465 -14.35 -16.20 2.50
CA ILE A 465 -15.55 -17.04 2.42
C ILE A 465 -16.63 -16.53 3.37
N GLU A 466 -16.31 -16.22 4.62
CA GLU A 466 -17.27 -15.69 5.61
C GLU A 466 -17.97 -14.43 5.08
N ARG A 467 -17.23 -13.45 4.58
CA ARG A 467 -17.78 -12.20 4.05
C ARG A 467 -18.59 -12.43 2.78
N TYR A 468 -18.21 -13.38 1.93
CA TYR A 468 -19.00 -13.76 0.77
C TYR A 468 -20.33 -14.43 1.15
N LEU A 469 -20.36 -15.29 2.18
CA LEU A 469 -21.60 -15.90 2.66
C LEU A 469 -22.61 -14.84 3.14
N VAL A 470 -22.15 -13.79 3.81
CA VAL A 470 -22.99 -12.64 4.16
C VAL A 470 -23.60 -11.96 2.92
N THR A 471 -22.88 -11.94 1.78
CA THR A 471 -23.46 -11.41 0.53
C THR A 471 -24.58 -12.28 -0.03
N LEU A 472 -24.52 -13.60 0.17
CA LEU A 472 -25.57 -14.53 -0.27
C LEU A 472 -26.79 -14.39 0.63
N GLU A 473 -26.60 -14.36 1.96
CA GLU A 473 -27.66 -14.14 2.94
C GLU A 473 -28.41 -12.83 2.66
N LEU A 474 -27.67 -11.74 2.39
CA LEU A 474 -28.27 -10.47 2.01
C LEU A 474 -29.19 -10.58 0.78
N LYS A 475 -28.77 -11.33 -0.24
CA LYS A 475 -29.56 -11.51 -1.47
C LYS A 475 -30.87 -12.22 -1.15
N GLU A 476 -30.82 -13.27 -0.34
CA GLU A 476 -32.00 -14.03 0.09
C GLU A 476 -32.95 -13.17 0.93
N VAL A 477 -32.43 -12.44 1.92
CA VAL A 477 -33.22 -11.54 2.76
C VAL A 477 -33.89 -10.45 1.93
N LYS A 478 -33.15 -9.80 1.02
CA LYS A 478 -33.67 -8.73 0.16
C LYS A 478 -34.74 -9.18 -0.84
N LYS A 479 -34.74 -10.45 -1.24
CA LYS A 479 -35.79 -11.03 -2.10
C LYS A 479 -37.09 -11.22 -1.32
N LYS A 480 -37.01 -11.59 -0.04
CA LYS A 480 -38.13 -12.16 0.70
C LYS A 480 -38.84 -11.18 1.63
N ALA A 481 -38.15 -10.21 2.25
CA ALA A 481 -38.79 -9.33 3.22
C ALA A 481 -38.24 -7.90 3.27
N ALA A 482 -39.11 -6.96 3.64
CA ALA A 482 -38.77 -5.59 4.04
C ALA A 482 -39.54 -5.21 5.30
N ILE A 483 -39.10 -4.14 5.98
CA ILE A 483 -39.70 -3.63 7.21
C ILE A 483 -40.24 -2.23 6.95
N CYS A 484 -41.45 -1.95 7.45
CA CYS A 484 -42.02 -0.61 7.43
C CYS A 484 -41.14 0.33 8.26
N ASN A 485 -40.64 1.40 7.65
CA ASN A 485 -39.81 2.38 8.33
C ASN A 485 -40.60 3.30 9.27
N SER A 486 -41.93 3.29 9.28
CA SER A 486 -42.69 4.05 10.29
C SER A 486 -42.49 3.46 11.68
N VAL A 487 -42.08 4.31 12.64
CA VAL A 487 -41.79 3.92 14.02
C VAL A 487 -42.99 3.25 14.70
N LYS A 488 -44.21 3.71 14.38
CA LYS A 488 -45.44 3.18 14.96
C LYS A 488 -45.84 1.81 14.38
N CYS A 489 -45.26 1.41 13.25
CA CYS A 489 -45.67 0.22 12.51
C CYS A 489 -44.65 -0.92 12.60
N GLN A 490 -43.44 -0.73 12.09
CA GLN A 490 -42.39 -1.77 12.00
C GLN A 490 -42.86 -3.12 11.41
N LYS A 491 -43.96 -3.16 10.63
CA LYS A 491 -44.48 -4.39 9.99
C LYS A 491 -43.43 -4.98 9.04
N ILE A 492 -43.25 -6.30 9.11
CA ILE A 492 -42.41 -7.07 8.19
C ILE A 492 -43.32 -7.74 7.16
N ASP A 493 -43.00 -7.61 5.86
CA ASP A 493 -43.81 -8.19 4.76
C ASP A 493 -42.91 -8.41 3.52
N PHE A 494 -43.45 -8.95 2.42
CA PHE A 494 -42.74 -9.03 1.15
C PHE A 494 -42.39 -7.65 0.63
N LYS A 495 -41.17 -7.48 0.08
CA LYS A 495 -40.66 -6.18 -0.38
C LYS A 495 -41.57 -5.49 -1.41
N ASN A 496 -42.24 -6.27 -2.26
CA ASN A 496 -43.17 -5.76 -3.27
C ASN A 496 -44.46 -5.18 -2.66
N ASN A 497 -44.77 -5.53 -1.41
CA ASN A 497 -45.91 -4.99 -0.66
C ASN A 497 -45.62 -3.62 -0.02
N PHE A 498 -44.38 -3.13 -0.13
CA PHE A 498 -43.99 -1.82 0.39
C PHE A 498 -43.94 -0.75 -0.70
N ARG A 499 -44.44 0.43 -0.34
CA ARG A 499 -44.29 1.66 -1.09
C ARG A 499 -42.93 2.28 -0.77
N LYS A 500 -42.26 2.84 -1.78
CA LYS A 500 -41.04 3.63 -1.61
C LYS A 500 -41.39 5.10 -1.49
N CYS A 501 -40.65 5.84 -0.66
CA CYS A 501 -40.68 7.29 -0.70
C CYS A 501 -40.29 7.77 -2.10
N SER A 502 -41.15 8.53 -2.77
CA SER A 502 -40.94 9.01 -4.14
C SER A 502 -39.75 9.96 -4.27
N ALA A 503 -39.38 10.63 -3.17
CA ALA A 503 -38.37 11.67 -3.14
C ALA A 503 -36.94 11.09 -2.97
N CYS A 504 -36.74 10.16 -2.03
CA CYS A 504 -35.41 9.57 -1.77
C CYS A 504 -35.27 8.12 -2.29
N SER A 505 -36.37 7.46 -2.67
CA SER A 505 -36.40 6.07 -3.18
C SER A 505 -35.70 5.00 -2.32
N THR A 506 -35.45 5.29 -1.04
CA THR A 506 -34.72 4.42 -0.10
C THR A 506 -35.59 3.91 1.04
N THR A 507 -36.46 4.74 1.59
CA THR A 507 -37.33 4.39 2.72
C THR A 507 -38.61 3.66 2.25
N LEU A 508 -39.01 2.62 2.98
CA LEU A 508 -40.12 1.73 2.67
C LEU A 508 -41.27 1.87 3.68
N TYR A 509 -42.51 1.90 3.19
CA TYR A 509 -43.72 2.00 4.00
C TYR A 509 -44.78 1.01 3.53
N CYS A 510 -45.44 0.31 4.45
CA CYS A 510 -46.53 -0.61 4.09
C CYS A 510 -47.79 0.13 3.62
N SER A 511 -47.94 1.42 3.97
CA SER A 511 -49.12 2.22 3.64
C SER A 511 -48.79 3.71 3.49
N LYS A 512 -49.72 4.50 2.92
CA LYS A 512 -49.56 5.96 2.77
C LYS A 512 -49.62 6.67 4.13
N GLU A 513 -50.42 6.14 5.05
CA GLU A 513 -50.58 6.64 6.42
C GLU A 513 -49.26 6.51 7.17
N CYS A 514 -48.60 5.34 7.07
CA CYS A 514 -47.27 5.13 7.65
C CYS A 514 -46.23 6.09 7.08
N GLN A 515 -46.28 6.39 5.78
CA GLN A 515 -45.40 7.38 5.16
C GLN A 515 -45.68 8.80 5.67
N ALA A 516 -46.95 9.21 5.76
CA ALA A 516 -47.33 10.55 6.20
C ALA A 516 -46.96 10.80 7.67
N ASP A 517 -47.12 9.79 8.52
CA ASP A 517 -46.75 9.85 9.93
C ASP A 517 -45.24 9.97 10.11
N ASP A 518 -44.46 9.11 9.44
CA ASP A 518 -43.00 9.12 9.54
C ASP A 518 -42.40 10.38 8.89
N TRP A 519 -43.04 10.92 7.84
CA TRP A 519 -42.65 12.18 7.20
C TRP A 519 -42.71 13.37 8.17
N LYS A 520 -43.77 13.45 8.97
CA LYS A 520 -43.94 14.52 9.98
C LYS A 520 -43.00 14.33 11.17
N ALA A 521 -42.74 13.07 11.55
CA ALA A 521 -41.93 12.74 12.72
C ALA A 521 -40.43 12.97 12.49
N SER A 522 -39.83 12.36 11.45
CA SER A 522 -38.37 12.42 11.26
C SER A 522 -37.91 12.28 9.80
N HIS A 523 -38.65 11.56 8.95
CA HIS A 523 -38.13 11.21 7.62
C HIS A 523 -37.88 12.43 6.72
N LYS A 524 -38.60 13.54 6.88
CA LYS A 524 -38.41 14.75 6.07
C LYS A 524 -36.97 15.27 6.12
N VAL A 525 -36.32 15.24 7.29
CA VAL A 525 -34.93 15.70 7.47
C VAL A 525 -33.97 14.73 6.77
N VAL A 526 -34.07 13.44 7.09
CA VAL A 526 -33.28 12.37 6.45
C VAL A 526 -33.42 12.36 4.93
N CYS A 527 -34.63 12.60 4.42
CA CYS A 527 -34.93 12.63 2.99
C CYS A 527 -34.18 13.75 2.28
N LYS A 528 -34.17 14.96 2.86
CA LYS A 528 -33.43 16.11 2.32
C LYS A 528 -31.92 15.89 2.33
N LEU A 529 -31.37 15.37 3.43
CA LEU A 529 -29.95 15.05 3.52
C LEU A 529 -29.54 14.05 2.43
N LYS A 530 -30.32 12.99 2.22
CA LYS A 530 -30.07 12.02 1.12
C LYS A 530 -30.18 12.65 -0.27
N GLN A 531 -31.13 13.56 -0.48
CA GLN A 531 -31.25 14.27 -1.76
C GLN A 531 -30.06 15.19 -2.03
N GLN A 532 -29.57 15.87 -0.99
CA GLN A 532 -28.40 16.74 -1.07
C GLN A 532 -27.12 15.93 -1.33
N GLU A 533 -26.97 14.75 -0.73
CA GLU A 533 -25.89 13.81 -1.06
C GLU A 533 -25.88 13.45 -2.56
N PHE A 534 -27.05 13.27 -3.18
CA PHE A 534 -27.13 13.02 -4.63
C PHE A 534 -26.76 14.26 -5.48
N LEU A 535 -27.11 15.47 -5.04
CA LEU A 535 -26.87 16.72 -5.78
C LEU A 535 -25.43 17.21 -5.67
N GLU A 536 -24.75 16.96 -4.55
CA GLU A 536 -23.37 17.42 -4.35
C GLU A 536 -22.33 16.67 -5.21
N GLY A 537 -22.73 15.65 -5.97
CA GLY A 537 -21.86 14.95 -6.92
C GLY A 537 -20.61 14.32 -6.29
N LYS A 538 -20.55 14.25 -4.94
CA LYS A 538 -19.42 13.69 -4.22
C LYS A 538 -19.36 12.20 -4.51
N TYR A 539 -18.38 11.82 -5.33
CA TYR A 539 -17.92 10.44 -5.55
C TYR A 539 -17.57 9.68 -4.26
N GLN A 540 -17.58 10.35 -3.10
CA GLN A 540 -17.35 9.78 -1.77
C GLN A 540 -18.59 9.15 -1.10
N SER A 541 -19.76 9.14 -1.74
CA SER A 541 -20.90 8.39 -1.17
C SER A 541 -20.69 6.89 -1.40
N ILE A 542 -20.54 6.11 -0.31
CA ILE A 542 -20.55 4.64 -0.35
C ILE A 542 -21.70 4.17 -1.26
N PRO A 543 -21.42 3.39 -2.33
CA PRO A 543 -22.47 2.95 -3.25
C PRO A 543 -23.61 2.25 -2.51
N LYS A 544 -24.85 2.41 -2.98
CA LYS A 544 -26.03 1.80 -2.33
C LYS A 544 -25.87 0.29 -2.10
N GLY A 545 -25.26 -0.42 -3.05
CA GLY A 545 -25.00 -1.85 -2.93
C GLY A 545 -24.04 -2.20 -1.79
N ASP A 546 -23.06 -1.33 -1.53
CA ASP A 546 -22.10 -1.45 -0.42
C ASP A 546 -22.73 -1.02 0.90
N SER A 547 -23.49 0.08 0.92
CA SER A 547 -24.20 0.54 2.12
C SER A 547 -25.21 -0.50 2.63
N ASP A 548 -26.01 -1.09 1.74
CA ASP A 548 -26.97 -2.14 2.12
C ASP A 548 -26.27 -3.40 2.64
N TYR A 549 -25.11 -3.74 2.07
CA TYR A 549 -24.31 -4.87 2.54
C TYR A 549 -23.71 -4.58 3.89
N PHE A 550 -23.14 -3.40 4.07
CA PHE A 550 -22.56 -2.97 5.32
C PHE A 550 -23.57 -3.00 6.47
N HIS A 551 -24.80 -2.51 6.22
CA HIS A 551 -25.89 -2.59 7.18
C HIS A 551 -26.19 -4.04 7.60
N HIS A 552 -26.22 -4.95 6.63
CA HIS A 552 -26.45 -6.36 6.90
C HIS A 552 -25.26 -7.03 7.60
N LEU A 553 -24.03 -6.70 7.21
CA LEU A 553 -22.78 -7.19 7.81
C LEU A 553 -22.68 -6.82 9.30
N SER A 554 -22.87 -5.54 9.62
CA SER A 554 -22.84 -5.05 11.01
C SER A 554 -23.93 -5.71 11.87
N THR A 555 -25.13 -5.89 11.31
CA THR A 555 -26.22 -6.63 11.98
C THR A 555 -25.88 -8.11 12.17
N TYR A 556 -25.30 -8.75 11.15
CA TYR A 556 -24.88 -10.15 11.18
C TYR A 556 -23.82 -10.35 12.26
N ASP A 557 -22.74 -9.56 12.24
CA ASP A 557 -21.63 -9.67 13.18
C ASP A 557 -22.07 -9.38 14.62
N ALA A 558 -22.90 -8.36 14.84
CA ALA A 558 -23.44 -8.04 16.17
C ALA A 558 -24.32 -9.18 16.71
N ARG A 559 -25.14 -9.83 15.87
CA ARG A 559 -25.95 -10.99 16.29
C ARG A 559 -25.09 -12.19 16.63
N HIS A 560 -24.07 -12.48 15.83
CA HIS A 560 -23.16 -13.60 16.09
C HIS A 560 -22.36 -13.41 17.39
N ASN A 561 -22.15 -12.17 17.80
CA ASN A 561 -21.49 -11.80 19.06
C ASN A 561 -22.48 -11.39 20.17
N SER A 562 -23.77 -11.64 20.01
CA SER A 562 -24.81 -11.16 20.95
C SER A 562 -24.61 -11.68 22.38
N PHE A 563 -24.18 -12.93 22.56
CA PHE A 563 -23.86 -13.49 23.87
C PHE A 563 -22.73 -12.73 24.57
N TYR A 564 -21.62 -12.51 23.85
CA TYR A 564 -20.49 -11.71 24.34
C TYR A 564 -20.91 -10.27 24.66
N LEU A 565 -21.69 -9.65 23.79
CA LEU A 565 -22.20 -8.28 24.01
C LEU A 565 -23.08 -8.20 25.26
N ARG A 566 -23.94 -9.19 25.53
CA ARG A 566 -24.75 -9.21 26.76
C ARG A 566 -23.89 -9.33 28.01
N GLN A 567 -22.91 -10.22 28.02
CA GLN A 567 -21.96 -10.33 29.13
C GLN A 567 -21.19 -9.03 29.35
N LEU A 568 -20.80 -8.36 28.27
CA LEU A 568 -20.13 -7.07 28.35
C LEU A 568 -21.06 -5.99 28.92
N ALA A 569 -22.34 -5.97 28.53
CA ALA A 569 -23.35 -5.07 29.07
C ALA A 569 -23.54 -5.28 30.59
N GLU A 570 -23.73 -6.52 31.03
CA GLU A 570 -23.87 -6.88 32.45
C GLU A 570 -22.65 -6.47 33.27
N LYS A 571 -21.45 -6.67 32.72
CA LYS A 571 -20.19 -6.36 33.40
C LYS A 571 -19.91 -4.86 33.49
N LYS A 572 -20.06 -4.10 32.40
CA LYS A 572 -19.70 -2.68 32.34
C LYS A 572 -20.83 -1.75 32.78
N TYR A 573 -22.07 -2.11 32.49
CA TYR A 573 -23.23 -1.24 32.66
C TYR A 573 -24.40 -1.99 33.35
N PRO A 574 -24.18 -2.54 34.57
CA PRO A 574 -25.18 -3.38 35.23
C PRO A 574 -26.53 -2.68 35.45
N ALA A 575 -26.53 -1.36 35.63
CA ALA A 575 -27.74 -0.56 35.85
C ALA A 575 -28.67 -0.49 34.62
N ILE A 576 -28.14 -0.65 33.41
CA ILE A 576 -28.91 -0.59 32.16
C ILE A 576 -28.83 -1.90 31.35
N ALA A 577 -28.16 -2.92 31.89
CA ALA A 577 -28.04 -4.23 31.24
C ALA A 577 -29.41 -4.92 31.02
N SER A 578 -30.41 -4.59 31.85
CA SER A 578 -31.79 -5.07 31.69
C SER A 578 -32.54 -4.41 30.53
N ASP A 579 -32.06 -3.26 30.03
CA ASP A 579 -32.55 -2.62 28.80
C ASP A 579 -31.39 -2.39 27.81
N PRO A 580 -30.95 -3.43 27.09
CA PRO A 580 -29.86 -3.32 26.12
C PRO A 580 -30.15 -2.35 24.96
N SER A 581 -31.41 -1.90 24.77
CA SER A 581 -31.73 -0.88 23.77
C SER A 581 -31.20 0.51 24.12
N ALA A 582 -30.88 0.75 25.41
CA ALA A 582 -30.21 1.94 25.89
C ALA A 582 -28.69 1.93 25.63
N LEU A 583 -28.14 0.88 25.01
CA LEU A 583 -26.73 0.75 24.68
C LEU A 583 -26.49 0.91 23.18
N VAL A 584 -25.37 1.53 22.83
CA VAL A 584 -24.83 1.56 21.47
C VAL A 584 -23.82 0.43 21.31
N ILE A 585 -24.06 -0.46 20.34
CA ILE A 585 -23.09 -1.48 19.94
C ILE A 585 -22.04 -0.81 19.07
N THR A 586 -20.76 -0.97 19.39
CA THR A 586 -19.67 -0.50 18.53
C THR A 586 -18.93 -1.67 17.91
N ILE A 587 -18.67 -1.61 16.61
CA ILE A 587 -17.81 -2.57 15.90
C ILE A 587 -16.67 -1.81 15.24
N ASP A 588 -15.43 -2.14 15.61
CA ASP A 588 -14.24 -1.59 14.96
C ASP A 588 -13.74 -2.54 13.87
N TYR A 589 -14.06 -2.24 12.62
CA TYR A 589 -13.57 -2.97 11.45
C TYR A 589 -12.20 -2.50 10.95
N MET A 590 -11.59 -1.49 11.58
CA MET A 590 -10.19 -1.13 11.32
C MET A 590 -9.23 -2.16 11.91
N LYS A 591 -9.72 -3.02 12.80
CA LYS A 591 -8.99 -4.08 13.49
C LYS A 591 -9.42 -5.44 12.97
N MET A 592 -8.48 -6.38 12.93
CA MET A 592 -8.69 -7.73 12.44
C MET A 592 -8.13 -8.75 13.44
N PRO A 593 -9.00 -9.58 14.08
CA PRO A 593 -10.46 -9.61 13.96
C PRO A 593 -11.15 -8.33 14.47
N PRO A 594 -12.42 -8.05 14.06
CA PRO A 594 -13.14 -6.86 14.51
C PRO A 594 -13.32 -6.82 16.03
N ILE A 595 -13.18 -5.63 16.62
CA ILE A 595 -13.34 -5.42 18.08
C ILE A 595 -14.76 -4.95 18.38
N PHE A 596 -15.40 -5.59 19.35
CA PHE A 596 -16.76 -5.29 19.80
C PHE A 596 -16.73 -4.56 21.13
N SER A 597 -17.53 -3.51 21.27
CA SER A 597 -17.68 -2.78 22.54
C SER A 597 -19.07 -2.15 22.69
N LEU A 598 -19.32 -1.53 23.85
CA LEU A 598 -20.60 -0.94 24.21
C LEU A 598 -20.39 0.40 24.94
N TYR A 599 -21.30 1.34 24.74
CA TYR A 599 -21.45 2.53 25.59
C TYR A 599 -22.93 2.94 25.72
N PRO A 600 -23.31 3.65 26.80
CA PRO A 600 -24.68 4.14 27.00
C PRO A 600 -25.10 5.20 25.95
N LEU A 601 -26.33 5.12 25.44
CA LEU A 601 -26.83 6.02 24.38
C LEU A 601 -26.87 7.51 24.79
N ASP A 602 -27.10 7.79 26.07
CA ASP A 602 -27.05 9.13 26.65
C ASP A 602 -25.61 9.69 26.68
N GLU A 603 -24.60 8.83 26.68
CA GLU A 603 -23.20 9.21 26.59
C GLU A 603 -22.66 9.31 25.15
N HIS A 604 -23.51 9.17 24.13
CA HIS A 604 -23.06 9.19 22.73
C HIS A 604 -22.21 10.43 22.39
N ASP A 605 -22.58 11.60 22.90
CA ASP A 605 -21.86 12.85 22.62
C ASP A 605 -20.42 12.85 23.17
N LYS A 606 -20.14 12.04 24.21
CA LYS A 606 -18.78 11.82 24.75
C LYS A 606 -17.95 10.87 23.89
N HIS A 607 -18.62 10.00 23.14
CA HIS A 607 -18.02 8.95 22.31
C HIS A 607 -18.00 9.29 20.82
N ALA A 608 -18.73 10.34 20.40
CA ALA A 608 -18.64 10.90 19.07
C ALA A 608 -17.20 11.38 18.83
N PRO A 609 -16.50 10.90 17.79
CA PRO A 609 -15.14 11.34 17.52
C PRO A 609 -15.13 12.82 17.16
N GLN A 610 -14.04 13.49 17.50
CA GLN A 610 -13.76 14.82 16.98
C GLN A 610 -13.68 14.74 15.46
N LEU A 611 -14.40 15.64 14.80
CA LEU A 611 -14.58 15.63 13.35
C LEU A 611 -13.24 15.78 12.64
N ALA A 612 -12.95 14.88 11.69
CA ALA A 612 -11.89 15.12 10.73
C ALA A 612 -12.28 16.33 9.86
N PRO A 613 -11.38 17.26 9.52
CA PRO A 613 -11.71 18.48 8.77
C PRO A 613 -12.37 18.23 7.41
N ASP A 614 -12.15 17.05 6.83
CA ASP A 614 -12.61 16.59 5.52
C ASP A 614 -13.87 15.70 5.59
N ALA A 615 -14.40 15.43 6.79
CA ALA A 615 -15.58 14.59 6.96
C ALA A 615 -16.83 15.25 6.34
N SER A 616 -17.69 14.40 5.74
CA SER A 616 -18.91 14.86 5.09
C SER A 616 -19.92 15.31 6.14
N ARG A 617 -20.08 16.64 6.28
CA ARG A 617 -21.13 17.26 7.12
C ARG A 617 -22.53 16.65 6.90
N ASN A 618 -22.85 16.22 5.69
CA ASN A 618 -24.12 15.56 5.38
C ASN A 618 -24.19 14.14 5.95
N ALA A 619 -23.09 13.37 5.88
CA ALA A 619 -23.03 12.03 6.45
C ALA A 619 -23.08 12.06 7.98
N GLU A 620 -22.47 13.08 8.59
CA GLU A 620 -22.55 13.37 10.03
C GLU A 620 -23.98 13.73 10.45
N ALA A 621 -24.60 14.71 9.79
CA ALA A 621 -25.98 15.10 10.07
C ALA A 621 -26.93 13.91 9.96
N ARG A 622 -26.69 13.00 9.00
CA ARG A 622 -27.45 11.75 8.87
C ARG A 622 -27.20 10.79 10.04
N ASN A 623 -25.95 10.64 10.48
CA ASN A 623 -25.62 9.78 11.62
C ASN A 623 -26.24 10.31 12.93
N GLU A 624 -26.23 11.63 13.12
CA GLU A 624 -26.84 12.30 14.28
C GLU A 624 -28.36 12.14 14.27
N GLU A 625 -29.00 12.34 13.12
CA GLU A 625 -30.45 12.12 12.97
C GLU A 625 -30.86 10.67 13.28
N LEU A 626 -30.00 9.69 12.96
CA LEU A 626 -30.23 8.29 13.35
C LEU A 626 -30.13 8.09 14.86
N ILE A 627 -29.16 8.72 15.53
CA ILE A 627 -29.03 8.66 17.00
C ILE A 627 -30.24 9.32 17.67
N GLN A 628 -30.61 10.51 17.22
CA GLN A 628 -31.74 11.26 17.74
C GLN A 628 -33.03 10.45 17.60
N ARG A 629 -33.24 9.80 16.46
CA ARG A 629 -34.38 8.91 16.24
C ARG A 629 -34.44 7.74 17.24
N VAL A 630 -33.30 7.19 17.66
CA VAL A 630 -33.27 6.12 18.68
C VAL A 630 -33.57 6.70 20.06
N ARG A 631 -33.00 7.87 20.40
CA ARG A 631 -33.25 8.59 21.67
C ARG A 631 -34.74 8.91 21.86
N GLU A 632 -35.40 9.37 20.81
CA GLU A 632 -36.83 9.73 20.84
C GLU A 632 -37.78 8.52 20.91
N ASN A 633 -37.27 7.30 20.66
CA ASN A 633 -38.09 6.10 20.55
C ASN A 633 -37.47 4.94 21.35
N PRO A 634 -37.39 5.05 22.69
CA PRO A 634 -36.74 4.06 23.56
C PRO A 634 -37.39 2.68 23.42
N GLY A 635 -36.58 1.62 23.41
CA GLY A 635 -37.04 0.23 23.25
C GLY A 635 -37.49 -0.16 21.84
N LYS A 636 -37.71 0.80 20.92
CA LYS A 636 -38.17 0.50 19.54
C LYS A 636 -37.05 0.21 18.57
N TYR A 637 -35.86 0.74 18.85
CA TYR A 637 -34.68 0.61 18.02
C TYR A 637 -33.46 0.25 18.86
N ALA A 638 -32.47 -0.38 18.23
CA ALA A 638 -31.12 -0.44 18.73
C ALA A 638 -30.18 0.09 17.64
N ILE A 639 -29.01 0.59 18.05
CA ILE A 639 -28.05 1.19 17.14
C ILE A 639 -26.71 0.45 17.20
N ILE A 640 -26.19 0.18 16.01
CA ILE A 640 -24.86 -0.37 15.79
C ILE A 640 -24.04 0.73 15.12
N GLN A 641 -23.07 1.26 15.84
CA GLN A 641 -22.07 2.17 15.31
C GLN A 641 -20.87 1.37 14.85
N SER A 642 -20.28 1.73 13.72
CA SER A 642 -19.13 1.01 13.21
C SER A 642 -18.07 1.94 12.65
N LYS A 643 -16.81 1.60 12.90
CA LYS A 643 -15.63 2.24 12.30
C LYS A 643 -15.21 1.40 11.10
N ILE A 644 -15.15 2.01 9.93
CA ILE A 644 -14.72 1.34 8.68
C ILE A 644 -13.60 2.14 8.00
N ALA A 645 -12.79 1.44 7.20
CA ALA A 645 -11.74 2.09 6.41
C ALA A 645 -12.34 2.95 5.30
N ASN A 646 -11.82 4.16 5.11
CA ASN A 646 -12.17 5.05 4.01
C ASN A 646 -10.93 5.85 3.62
N GLY A 647 -10.22 5.35 2.60
CA GLY A 647 -8.89 5.84 2.25
C GLY A 647 -7.89 5.66 3.39
N GLN A 648 -7.06 6.68 3.63
CA GLN A 648 -6.09 6.68 4.74
C GLN A 648 -6.73 6.92 6.11
N GLY A 649 -8.01 7.30 6.12
CA GLY A 649 -8.77 7.57 7.33
C GLY A 649 -9.75 6.46 7.69
N MET A 650 -10.66 6.82 8.57
CA MET A 650 -11.82 6.00 8.93
C MET A 650 -13.09 6.79 8.71
N GLN A 651 -14.19 6.08 8.51
CA GLN A 651 -15.53 6.64 8.50
C GLN A 651 -16.37 5.95 9.57
N LEU A 652 -17.18 6.73 10.28
CA LEU A 652 -18.25 6.21 11.13
C LEU A 652 -19.53 5.98 10.35
N VAL A 653 -20.11 4.79 10.51
CA VAL A 653 -21.39 4.43 9.91
C VAL A 653 -22.31 3.86 10.98
N ASN A 654 -23.52 4.41 11.08
CA ASN A 654 -24.56 3.95 11.99
C ASN A 654 -25.58 3.07 11.25
N SER A 655 -25.91 1.92 11.85
CA SER A 655 -26.96 0.99 11.44
C SER A 655 -28.04 0.96 12.52
N ILE A 656 -29.29 1.28 12.16
CA ILE A 656 -30.45 1.10 13.05
C ILE A 656 -31.07 -0.27 12.79
N VAL A 657 -31.29 -1.02 13.87
CA VAL A 657 -32.05 -2.27 13.88
C VAL A 657 -33.24 -2.15 14.83
N THR A 658 -34.19 -3.08 14.78
CA THR A 658 -35.35 -3.06 15.68
C THR A 658 -34.93 -3.33 17.12
N GLY A 659 -35.63 -2.79 18.12
CA GLY A 659 -35.32 -3.03 19.54
C GLY A 659 -35.45 -4.50 19.95
N ALA A 660 -36.29 -5.26 19.23
CA ALA A 660 -36.37 -6.72 19.34
C ALA A 660 -35.08 -7.46 18.92
N PHE A 661 -34.08 -6.75 18.38
CA PHE A 661 -32.74 -7.29 18.11
C PHE A 661 -32.14 -7.99 19.33
N TRP A 662 -32.33 -7.42 20.52
CA TRP A 662 -31.82 -7.96 21.78
C TRP A 662 -32.70 -9.07 22.39
N GLN A 663 -33.91 -9.28 21.88
CA GLN A 663 -34.84 -10.25 22.46
C GLN A 663 -34.75 -11.62 21.80
N LYS A 664 -34.21 -11.70 20.58
CA LYS A 664 -34.12 -12.93 19.80
C LYS A 664 -32.73 -13.55 19.96
N GLU A 665 -32.63 -14.65 20.69
CA GLU A 665 -31.51 -15.58 20.54
C GLU A 665 -31.69 -16.36 19.24
N GLY A 666 -30.64 -16.37 18.41
CA GLY A 666 -30.72 -16.95 17.07
C GLY A 666 -31.23 -15.95 16.02
N TRP A 667 -30.54 -15.93 14.88
CA TRP A 667 -31.14 -15.42 13.66
C TRP A 667 -32.44 -16.21 13.44
N ILE A 668 -33.52 -15.56 13.00
CA ILE A 668 -34.72 -16.28 12.56
C ILE A 668 -34.53 -16.57 11.06
N PRO A 669 -34.23 -17.81 10.67
CA PRO A 669 -34.86 -18.40 9.52
C PRO A 669 -36.33 -18.69 9.84
N SER A 670 -37.20 -18.22 8.95
CA SER A 670 -38.11 -19.09 8.21
C SER A 670 -39.45 -19.58 8.75
N GLU A 671 -39.85 -19.43 10.02
CA GLU A 671 -41.17 -19.98 10.42
C GLU A 671 -42.38 -19.33 9.71
N ASN A 672 -42.23 -18.11 9.19
CA ASN A 672 -43.26 -17.44 8.36
C ASN A 672 -42.81 -17.18 6.90
N VAL A 673 -41.66 -17.69 6.47
CA VAL A 673 -41.06 -17.36 5.16
C VAL A 673 -41.26 -18.47 4.11
N PHE A 674 -41.61 -19.69 4.51
CA PHE A 674 -41.79 -20.83 3.59
C PHE A 674 -43.21 -20.97 3.00
N ASN A 675 -44.19 -20.15 3.39
CA ASN A 675 -45.56 -20.27 2.90
C ASN A 675 -45.91 -19.43 1.66
N ALA A 676 -44.92 -18.87 0.95
CA ALA A 676 -45.17 -18.20 -0.32
C ALA A 676 -44.25 -18.78 -1.40
N ALA A 677 -44.79 -19.74 -2.15
CA ALA A 677 -44.23 -20.18 -3.41
C ALA A 677 -44.09 -18.97 -4.35
N SER A 678 -42.86 -18.65 -4.74
CA SER A 678 -42.60 -17.75 -5.87
C SER A 678 -41.79 -18.49 -6.91
N GLU A 679 -42.32 -18.48 -8.12
CA GLU A 679 -41.80 -19.08 -9.36
C GLU A 679 -40.46 -18.44 -9.79
N ASP A 680 -39.33 -18.91 -9.24
CA ASP A 680 -38.00 -18.79 -9.86
C ASP A 680 -37.65 -20.18 -10.41
N SER A 681 -37.12 -20.30 -11.63
CA SER A 681 -36.77 -21.60 -12.24
C SER A 681 -35.77 -22.39 -11.38
N ASP A 682 -36.08 -23.65 -11.11
CA ASP A 682 -35.35 -24.55 -10.20
C ASP A 682 -33.82 -24.58 -10.42
N ASP A 683 -33.35 -24.34 -11.65
CA ASP A 683 -31.93 -24.41 -12.03
C ASP A 683 -31.03 -23.33 -11.39
N GLU A 684 -31.51 -22.09 -11.27
CA GLU A 684 -30.68 -21.00 -10.71
C GLU A 684 -30.56 -21.10 -9.18
N PHE A 685 -31.58 -21.68 -8.55
CA PHE A 685 -31.63 -21.94 -7.12
C PHE A 685 -30.68 -23.09 -6.73
N GLU A 686 -30.74 -24.21 -7.45
CA GLU A 686 -29.84 -25.36 -7.21
C GLU A 686 -28.37 -25.05 -7.48
N SER A 687 -28.07 -24.24 -8.51
CA SER A 687 -26.71 -23.79 -8.79
C SER A 687 -26.11 -22.99 -7.62
N ARG A 688 -26.90 -22.10 -6.99
CA ARG A 688 -26.47 -21.31 -5.82
C ARG A 688 -26.27 -22.19 -4.59
N LYS A 689 -27.15 -23.17 -4.38
CA LYS A 689 -27.05 -24.16 -3.29
C LYS A 689 -25.79 -25.02 -3.42
N ALA A 690 -25.45 -25.44 -4.63
CA ALA A 690 -24.21 -26.16 -4.92
C ALA A 690 -22.96 -25.32 -4.63
N VAL A 691 -22.94 -24.04 -5.04
CA VAL A 691 -21.81 -23.12 -4.75
C VAL A 691 -21.63 -22.89 -3.26
N ALA A 692 -22.72 -22.70 -2.51
CA ALA A 692 -22.66 -22.50 -1.07
C ALA A 692 -22.17 -23.78 -0.35
N ARG A 693 -22.71 -24.95 -0.69
CA ARG A 693 -22.26 -26.25 -0.17
C ARG A 693 -20.78 -26.51 -0.46
N SER A 694 -20.29 -26.16 -1.65
CA SER A 694 -18.87 -26.27 -2.01
C SER A 694 -17.99 -25.39 -1.11
N ARG A 695 -18.40 -24.15 -0.83
CA ARG A 695 -17.63 -23.21 0.01
C ARG A 695 -17.61 -23.59 1.49
N ILE A 696 -18.66 -24.26 1.94
CA ILE A 696 -18.73 -24.78 3.30
C ILE A 696 -17.81 -25.99 3.46
N ARG A 697 -17.73 -26.86 2.45
CA ARG A 697 -16.72 -27.94 2.42
C ARG A 697 -15.31 -27.36 2.49
N ASP A 698 -15.06 -26.30 1.73
CA ASP A 698 -13.82 -25.52 1.73
C ASP A 698 -13.44 -24.92 3.11
N LEU A 699 -14.42 -24.56 3.94
CA LEU A 699 -14.22 -24.10 5.33
C LEU A 699 -13.99 -25.28 6.30
N ASN A 700 -14.71 -26.39 6.13
CA ASN A 700 -14.50 -27.60 6.93
C ASN A 700 -13.07 -28.15 6.78
N ASP A 701 -12.50 -28.09 5.57
CA ASP A 701 -11.12 -28.48 5.31
C ASP A 701 -10.08 -27.56 6.00
N LEU A 702 -10.46 -26.32 6.36
CA LEU A 702 -9.62 -25.39 7.13
C LEU A 702 -9.76 -25.59 8.65
N ASP A 703 -10.98 -25.87 9.12
CA ASP A 703 -11.34 -25.92 10.55
C ASP A 703 -10.97 -27.26 11.25
N ALA A 704 -10.28 -28.18 10.58
CA ALA A 704 -9.65 -29.37 11.22
C ALA A 704 -8.58 -29.00 12.29
N SER A 705 -8.38 -27.71 12.58
CA SER A 705 -7.55 -27.14 13.64
C SER A 705 -8.34 -26.52 14.81
N GLY A 706 -9.67 -26.64 14.83
CA GLY A 706 -10.53 -26.36 15.99
C GLY A 706 -11.05 -24.91 16.11
N SER A 707 -12.32 -24.68 15.76
CA SER A 707 -13.21 -23.63 16.31
C SER A 707 -14.66 -23.78 15.79
N ALA A 708 -15.62 -23.21 16.53
CA ALA A 708 -17.05 -23.57 16.56
C ALA A 708 -17.92 -23.16 15.33
N SER A 709 -19.01 -23.93 15.16
CA SER A 709 -19.90 -24.09 14.00
C SER A 709 -20.73 -22.86 13.56
N ILE A 710 -20.18 -22.04 12.65
CA ILE A 710 -20.96 -21.19 11.72
C ILE A 710 -21.66 -22.07 10.66
N ILE A 711 -21.03 -23.19 10.32
CA ILE A 711 -21.39 -24.13 9.25
C ILE A 711 -22.72 -24.85 9.52
N GLY A 712 -22.96 -25.29 10.76
CA GLY A 712 -24.22 -25.95 11.14
C GLY A 712 -25.42 -25.00 11.18
N ARG A 713 -25.21 -23.68 11.14
CA ARG A 713 -26.27 -22.68 11.12
C ARG A 713 -26.64 -22.28 9.67
N PHE A 714 -25.66 -22.17 8.78
CA PHE A 714 -25.92 -21.99 7.34
C PHE A 714 -26.54 -23.25 6.70
N MET A 715 -26.16 -24.46 7.10
CA MET A 715 -26.82 -25.68 6.59
C MET A 715 -28.30 -25.77 6.98
N ARG A 716 -28.65 -25.39 8.22
CA ARG A 716 -30.05 -25.27 8.67
C ARG A 716 -30.87 -24.28 7.84
N LEU A 717 -30.22 -23.30 7.23
CA LEU A 717 -30.86 -22.32 6.36
C LEU A 717 -31.13 -22.81 4.93
N MET A 718 -30.38 -23.82 4.49
CA MET A 718 -30.43 -24.33 3.13
C MET A 718 -31.27 -25.60 3.00
N ASP A 719 -31.48 -26.34 4.09
CA ASP A 719 -32.05 -27.70 4.07
C ASP A 719 -33.44 -27.86 4.74
N ASP A 720 -34.24 -26.80 4.87
CA ASP A 720 -35.64 -26.94 5.32
C ASP A 720 -36.65 -26.59 4.21
N PRO A 721 -37.24 -27.59 3.54
CA PRO A 721 -38.41 -27.39 2.68
C PRO A 721 -39.72 -27.83 3.36
N ALA A 722 -39.72 -28.36 4.59
CA ALA A 722 -40.92 -28.94 5.20
C ALA A 722 -40.77 -29.06 6.73
N GLY A 723 -41.60 -28.31 7.44
CA GLY A 723 -41.67 -28.35 8.90
C GLY A 723 -41.93 -29.75 9.44
N HIS A 724 -41.02 -30.23 10.29
CA HIS A 724 -41.34 -31.20 11.32
C HIS A 724 -40.56 -30.87 12.60
N VAL A 725 -41.28 -30.31 13.57
CA VAL A 725 -40.87 -30.29 14.97
C VAL A 725 -40.93 -31.73 15.49
N SER A 726 -39.77 -32.37 15.65
CA SER A 726 -39.64 -33.58 16.47
C SER A 726 -39.37 -33.14 17.91
N THR A 727 -40.36 -33.35 18.77
CA THR A 727 -40.31 -33.16 20.21
C THR A 727 -39.42 -34.21 20.87
N GLY A 728 -38.46 -33.76 21.68
CA GLY A 728 -38.04 -34.40 22.93
C GLY A 728 -37.37 -35.77 22.88
N ASN A 729 -36.09 -35.82 23.28
CA ASN A 729 -35.67 -36.70 24.37
C ASN A 729 -34.31 -36.25 24.91
N ALA A 730 -34.23 -36.12 26.23
CA ALA A 730 -33.03 -35.80 27.00
C ALA A 730 -31.96 -36.91 26.85
N PRO A 731 -30.65 -36.59 26.96
CA PRO A 731 -29.62 -37.62 27.00
C PRO A 731 -29.52 -38.19 28.42
N ASN A 732 -29.84 -39.48 28.54
CA ASN A 732 -29.45 -40.31 29.67
C ASN A 732 -27.93 -40.46 29.72
N SER A 733 -27.43 -40.48 30.95
CA SER A 733 -26.12 -40.98 31.36
C SER A 733 -25.84 -42.38 30.79
N ASP A 734 -24.67 -42.58 30.19
CA ASP A 734 -23.65 -43.50 30.71
C ASP A 734 -22.46 -43.70 29.73
N VAL A 735 -21.27 -43.45 30.29
CA VAL A 735 -20.07 -44.30 30.28
C VAL A 735 -19.72 -45.09 29.00
N LEU A 736 -18.55 -44.78 28.39
CA LEU A 736 -17.44 -45.73 28.15
C LEU A 736 -16.20 -45.11 27.47
N ARG A 737 -15.15 -44.94 28.29
CA ARG A 737 -13.74 -45.36 28.12
C ARG A 737 -12.99 -45.23 26.77
N LEU A 738 -11.86 -44.51 26.88
CA LEU A 738 -10.46 -44.86 26.53
C LEU A 738 -10.09 -45.10 25.05
N ALA A 739 -9.29 -44.18 24.49
CA ALA A 739 -7.85 -44.31 24.27
C ALA A 739 -7.24 -42.94 23.97
#